data_AF-A0A938L8G1-F1
#
_entry.id   AF-A0A938L8G1-F1
#
_cell.length_a   1.000
_cell.length_b   1.000
_cell.length_c   1.000
_cell.angle_alpha   90.00
_cell.angle_beta   90.00
_cell.angle_gamma   90.00
#
_symmetry.space_group_name_H-M   'P 1'
#
loop_
_entity.id
_entity.type
_entity.pdbx_description
1 polymer ?
#
loop_
_entity_poly.entity_id
_entity_poly.type
_entity_poly.pdbx_seq_one_letter_code
_entity_poly.pdbx_strand_id
1 'polypeptide(L)'
;MNSNPSASSPPAARPWVWGFLTSSLVITLLAVVGQVVGTAGEPYYKALEAGWVHKGWSGLLAAPGRYLEDPGLHAKDYGFMFAGLVWCALVWLQRAAIRRFFLAMQTGVALVVLCTIGVSIGVLVPQIGNFEDSDQRVTQVNRAEELDSFLNAQGVFLYHLQHLYGIGAPKRELPPEIVAGLDRFGQLYGREERDNREKAMRESFAMEAKGVEISEFIADHEGWLTSAFDLSTALSFNRAYKSYWFATLCLLLALGVGLNLTRYSPKHWFTIHKAGFAIVHIGVLVMLGGGMLTKMIGDRGILHMDLREGPKDTYERHFNRTKEARMPFSLRLDQFGRKDWLALEVHFSEARFKSRPPRYTVWPDRTVDLDFTAADGQSEPRPQLRLRVNALHDHVDIRLPKVIEQSKDAEYGLPLVDLEIPDFGDEHLLSSSVTQAPEGGRRRLYLSPFLPSQAVFHPLNLWRLRVAREQDAISMFPTEEGMLGVLEVEIATAQGAEPEVVPIQVGSTFKTLGGYSIRVDEATRNATFERDEQDRPYPRADTGPLDEQPDRLRAVWIEIQAPDGRSERRAVIEGLNAVALGLQDSYPVSAVVTRLRWNGWSAPGGPRYVLAFGEPAEGGAVRARLIDELGRSFPLELGKALPMPGEEPLVLRGLFARGALSPDLRVLPDEPRADGWDDDFYSTAPRGIELEVIRDPDTPQERRESVRMATTEENGSNVWASPDGHFALLFVENSEMMPFEWRSVLSVLERDGEGRPYVVDLGPERKREIRVNDYFEYRGYRFFQTNADARFPTYSGIGVVYDPGIPWVLGGMYTIIAGMVIAYILRPIVLSRRSQEPT
;
A
#
# COMPACT_ATOMS: atom_id res chain seq x y z
N MET A 1 93.65 -42.28 -2.75
CA MET A 1 92.21 -42.64 -2.67
C MET A 1 91.69 -42.19 -1.33
N ASN A 2 90.88 -41.12 -1.29
CA ASN A 2 90.12 -40.67 -0.12
C ASN A 2 88.77 -40.15 -0.65
N SER A 3 87.69 -40.89 -0.39
CA SER A 3 86.31 -40.50 -0.70
C SER A 3 85.67 -39.87 0.54
N ASN A 4 85.39 -38.57 0.47
CA ASN A 4 84.63 -37.85 1.49
C ASN A 4 83.17 -38.32 1.51
N PRO A 5 82.55 -38.54 2.69
CA PRO A 5 81.13 -38.81 2.80
C PRO A 5 80.34 -37.52 2.51
N SER A 6 79.47 -37.57 1.51
CA SER A 6 78.53 -36.50 1.17
C SER A 6 77.48 -36.34 2.27
N ALA A 7 77.40 -35.16 2.87
CA ALA A 7 76.34 -34.79 3.80
C ALA A 7 74.97 -34.92 3.12
N SER A 8 74.10 -35.78 3.66
CA SER A 8 72.70 -35.87 3.25
C SER A 8 72.00 -34.56 3.59
N SER A 9 71.46 -33.88 2.59
CA SER A 9 70.60 -32.71 2.82
C SER A 9 69.37 -33.16 3.64
N PRO A 10 68.97 -32.42 4.68
CA PRO A 10 67.79 -32.77 5.46
C PRO A 10 66.56 -32.86 4.53
N PRO A 11 65.65 -33.83 4.77
CA PRO A 11 64.47 -34.00 3.94
C PRO A 11 63.68 -32.68 3.92
N ALA A 12 63.44 -32.15 2.73
CA ALA A 12 62.62 -30.96 2.55
C ALA A 12 61.26 -31.19 3.25
N ALA A 13 60.91 -30.30 4.19
CA ALA A 13 59.67 -30.40 4.93
C ALA A 13 58.50 -30.52 3.95
N ARG A 14 57.70 -31.58 4.08
CA ARG A 14 56.54 -31.79 3.21
C ARG A 14 55.62 -30.57 3.32
N PRO A 15 55.21 -29.96 2.19
CA PRO A 15 54.30 -28.83 2.25
C PRO A 15 53.01 -29.25 2.95
N TRP A 16 52.56 -28.43 3.90
CA TRP A 16 51.30 -28.65 4.61
C TRP A 16 50.15 -28.76 3.62
N VAL A 17 49.33 -29.81 3.74
CA VAL A 17 48.16 -30.03 2.89
C VAL A 17 46.94 -29.51 3.64
N TRP A 18 46.27 -28.53 3.04
CA TRP A 18 45.01 -27.99 3.57
C TRP A 18 43.88 -28.97 3.33
N GLY A 19 43.32 -29.51 4.41
CA GLY A 19 42.07 -30.26 4.39
C GLY A 19 40.86 -29.32 4.39
N PHE A 20 39.68 -29.88 4.16
CA PHE A 20 38.42 -29.13 4.24
C PHE A 20 38.23 -28.50 5.63
N LEU A 21 38.28 -29.30 6.70
CA LEU A 21 38.07 -28.83 8.08
C LEU A 21 39.05 -27.74 8.50
N THR A 22 40.34 -27.91 8.19
CA THR A 22 41.36 -26.89 8.52
C THR A 22 41.17 -25.62 7.71
N SER A 23 40.76 -25.73 6.44
CA SER A 23 40.42 -24.55 5.63
C SER A 23 39.19 -23.82 6.17
N SER A 24 38.12 -24.55 6.50
CA SER A 24 36.90 -23.97 7.07
C SER A 24 37.18 -23.25 8.39
N LEU A 25 37.98 -23.85 9.29
CA LEU A 25 38.39 -23.21 10.54
C LEU A 25 39.11 -21.87 10.31
N VAL A 26 40.08 -21.85 9.39
CA VAL A 26 40.82 -20.63 9.05
C VAL A 26 39.91 -19.56 8.44
N ILE A 27 39.03 -19.94 7.50
CA ILE A 27 38.07 -19.00 6.88
C ILE A 27 37.13 -18.42 7.93
N THR A 28 36.58 -19.26 8.82
CA THR A 28 35.70 -18.81 9.90
C THR A 28 36.44 -17.86 10.85
N LEU A 29 37.69 -18.16 11.23
CA LEU A 29 38.50 -17.26 12.04
C LEU A 29 38.70 -15.91 11.35
N LEU A 30 39.00 -15.91 10.04
CA LEU A 30 39.13 -14.68 9.26
C LEU A 30 37.82 -13.88 9.19
N ALA A 31 36.68 -14.56 9.06
CA ALA A 31 35.37 -13.90 9.10
C ALA A 31 35.08 -13.26 10.46
N VAL A 32 35.45 -13.92 11.57
CA VAL A 32 35.35 -13.36 12.93
C VAL A 32 36.27 -12.14 13.08
N VAL A 33 37.52 -12.23 12.62
CA VAL A 33 38.45 -11.09 12.62
C VAL A 33 37.88 -9.93 11.79
N GLY A 34 37.33 -10.23 10.61
CA GLY A 34 36.64 -9.25 9.77
C GLY A 34 35.47 -8.57 10.48
N GLN A 35 34.70 -9.34 11.27
CA GLN A 35 33.64 -8.78 12.11
C GLN A 35 34.16 -7.80 13.16
N VAL A 36 35.19 -8.20 13.90
CA VAL A 36 35.79 -7.38 14.96
C VAL A 36 36.40 -6.11 14.37
N VAL A 37 37.21 -6.25 13.31
CA VAL A 37 37.87 -5.13 12.63
C VAL A 37 36.86 -4.18 12.03
N GLY A 38 35.85 -4.69 11.33
CA GLY A 38 34.80 -3.88 10.72
C GLY A 38 33.99 -3.12 11.77
N THR A 39 33.63 -3.77 12.87
CA THR A 39 32.90 -3.12 13.98
C THR A 39 33.74 -2.03 14.65
N ALA A 40 35.02 -2.31 14.92
CA ALA A 40 35.94 -1.33 15.51
C ALA A 40 36.22 -0.15 14.56
N GLY A 41 36.27 -0.40 13.25
CA GLY A 41 36.52 0.60 12.21
C GLY A 41 35.29 1.34 11.71
N GLU A 42 34.07 0.92 12.07
CA GLU A 42 32.82 1.53 11.58
C GLU A 42 32.73 3.04 11.82
N PRO A 43 33.10 3.60 12.99
CA PRO A 43 33.08 5.05 13.20
C PRO A 43 34.01 5.79 12.24
N TYR A 44 35.17 5.20 11.93
CA TYR A 44 36.14 5.77 11.00
C TYR A 44 35.60 5.72 9.56
N TYR A 45 35.01 4.60 9.15
CA TYR A 45 34.38 4.47 7.84
C TYR A 45 33.25 5.49 7.65
N LYS A 46 32.39 5.69 8.65
CA LYS A 46 31.31 6.70 8.61
C LYS A 46 31.85 8.12 8.49
N ALA A 47 32.93 8.44 9.20
CA ALA A 47 33.59 9.75 9.08
C ALA A 47 34.18 9.96 7.67
N LEU A 48 34.80 8.92 7.09
CA LEU A 48 35.28 8.95 5.72
C LEU A 48 34.13 9.09 4.70
N GLU A 49 33.04 8.36 4.90
CA GLU A 49 31.84 8.40 4.04
C GLU A 49 31.23 9.80 4.04
N ALA A 50 31.01 10.41 5.22
CA ALA A 50 30.53 11.78 5.33
C ALA A 50 31.45 12.79 4.61
N GLY A 51 32.78 12.61 4.71
CA GLY A 51 33.75 13.44 3.99
C GLY A 51 33.74 13.23 2.48
N TRP A 52 33.54 12.00 2.02
CA TRP A 52 33.52 11.62 0.60
C TRP A 52 32.24 12.09 -0.09
N VAL A 53 31.08 11.89 0.53
CA VAL A 53 29.77 12.31 0.02
C VAL A 53 29.73 13.81 -0.25
N HIS A 54 30.36 14.64 0.59
CA HIS A 54 30.34 16.09 0.41
C HIS A 54 31.40 16.66 -0.54
N LYS A 55 32.52 15.98 -0.79
CA LYS A 55 33.69 16.56 -1.50
C LYS A 55 34.35 15.67 -2.55
N GLY A 56 33.76 14.51 -2.85
CA GLY A 56 34.28 13.55 -3.82
C GLY A 56 35.72 13.10 -3.52
N TRP A 57 36.49 12.78 -4.56
CA TRP A 57 37.88 12.29 -4.45
C TRP A 57 38.81 13.23 -3.67
N SER A 58 38.59 14.55 -3.76
CA SER A 58 39.36 15.53 -2.99
C SER A 58 39.11 15.43 -1.49
N GLY A 59 37.86 15.11 -1.10
CA GLY A 59 37.48 14.80 0.27
C GLY A 59 38.11 13.52 0.78
N LEU A 60 38.13 12.46 -0.03
CA LEU A 60 38.72 11.16 0.34
C LEU A 60 40.22 11.26 0.63
N LEU A 61 40.97 12.01 -0.18
CA LEU A 61 42.42 12.21 0.01
C LEU A 61 42.74 13.21 1.12
N ALA A 62 41.84 14.17 1.39
CA ALA A 62 41.98 15.13 2.49
C ALA A 62 41.43 14.61 3.82
N ALA A 63 40.59 13.58 3.82
CA ALA A 63 39.96 13.05 5.03
C ALA A 63 40.96 12.48 6.03
N PRO A 64 42.03 11.74 5.63
CA PRO A 64 43.10 11.39 6.56
C PRO A 64 43.76 12.62 7.17
N GLY A 65 43.97 13.69 6.39
CA GLY A 65 44.55 14.95 6.87
C GLY A 65 43.65 15.67 7.87
N ARG A 66 42.34 15.79 7.60
CA ARG A 66 41.38 16.40 8.53
C ARG A 66 41.10 15.56 9.76
N TYR A 67 41.10 14.24 9.62
CA TYR A 67 41.01 13.31 10.74
C TYR A 67 42.29 13.39 11.60
N LEU A 68 43.44 13.71 10.99
CA LEU A 68 44.69 14.02 11.69
C LEU A 68 44.74 15.42 12.32
N GLU A 69 43.95 16.36 11.80
CA GLU A 69 43.80 17.72 12.32
C GLU A 69 42.71 17.84 13.40
N ASP A 70 41.88 16.82 13.59
CA ASP A 70 40.92 16.73 14.68
C ASP A 70 41.70 16.58 16.01
N PRO A 71 41.59 17.52 16.97
CA PRO A 71 42.30 17.45 18.25
C PRO A 71 41.95 16.20 19.08
N GLY A 72 40.94 15.44 18.65
CA GLY A 72 40.43 14.22 19.26
C GLY A 72 41.02 12.90 18.77
N LEU A 73 42.11 12.87 17.98
CA LEU A 73 42.77 11.60 17.65
C LEU A 73 43.20 10.86 18.92
N HIS A 74 42.56 9.75 19.18
CA HIS A 74 42.86 8.94 20.34
C HIS A 74 43.96 7.94 19.98
N ALA A 75 44.75 7.50 20.96
CA ALA A 75 45.83 6.51 20.75
C ALA A 75 45.37 5.23 20.01
N LYS A 76 44.07 4.89 20.08
CA LYS A 76 43.44 3.79 19.37
C LYS A 76 43.53 3.91 17.83
N ASP A 77 43.51 5.13 17.29
CA ASP A 77 43.45 5.38 15.85
C ASP A 77 44.82 5.15 15.19
N TYR A 78 45.89 5.62 15.85
CA TYR A 78 47.27 5.26 15.48
C TYR A 78 47.55 3.76 15.65
N GLY A 79 46.98 3.16 16.70
CA GLY A 79 47.03 1.71 16.90
C GLY A 79 46.41 0.93 15.73
N PHE A 80 45.26 1.38 15.22
CA PHE A 80 44.58 0.76 14.08
C PHE A 80 45.38 0.89 12.78
N MET A 81 45.91 2.09 12.48
CA MET A 81 46.76 2.29 11.29
C MET A 81 48.04 1.45 11.34
N PHE A 82 48.73 1.44 12.48
CA PHE A 82 49.93 0.64 12.67
C PHE A 82 49.63 -0.86 12.52
N ALA A 83 48.55 -1.35 13.13
CA ALA A 83 48.10 -2.73 12.97
C ALA A 83 47.81 -3.07 11.50
N GLY A 84 47.18 -2.16 10.75
CA GLY A 84 46.94 -2.31 9.32
C GLY A 84 48.24 -2.45 8.51
N LEU A 85 49.23 -1.58 8.74
CA LEU A 85 50.53 -1.64 8.08
C LEU A 85 51.30 -2.93 8.40
N VAL A 86 51.30 -3.34 9.66
CA VAL A 86 51.90 -4.62 10.09
C VAL A 86 51.20 -5.79 9.40
N TRP A 87 49.88 -5.75 9.30
CA TRP A 87 49.11 -6.79 8.62
C TRP A 87 49.44 -6.86 7.12
N CYS A 88 49.52 -5.73 6.43
CA CYS A 88 49.95 -5.67 5.03
C CYS A 88 51.36 -6.25 4.84
N ALA A 89 52.30 -5.91 5.73
CA ALA A 89 53.65 -6.45 5.70
C ALA A 89 53.65 -7.99 5.92
N LEU A 90 52.85 -8.48 6.88
CA LEU A 90 52.70 -9.92 7.12
C LEU A 90 52.08 -10.65 5.93
N VAL A 91 51.03 -10.10 5.32
CA VAL A 91 50.40 -10.65 4.11
C VAL A 91 51.41 -10.70 2.96
N TRP A 92 52.23 -9.66 2.79
CA TRP A 92 53.28 -9.65 1.78
C TRP A 92 54.35 -10.70 2.03
N LEU A 93 54.83 -10.82 3.27
CA LEU A 93 55.81 -11.85 3.67
C LEU A 93 55.24 -13.27 3.49
N GLN A 94 53.95 -13.46 3.75
CA GLN A 94 53.25 -14.75 3.67
C GLN A 94 52.55 -15.00 2.33
N ARG A 95 52.77 -14.16 1.31
CA ARG A 95 52.07 -14.21 0.01
C ARG A 95 52.09 -15.59 -0.65
N ALA A 96 53.19 -16.33 -0.52
CA ALA A 96 53.32 -17.68 -1.09
C ALA A 96 52.50 -18.73 -0.34
N ALA A 97 52.38 -18.61 0.99
CA ALA A 97 51.53 -19.49 1.79
C ALA A 97 50.04 -19.17 1.53
N ILE A 98 49.68 -17.89 1.53
CA ILE A 98 48.33 -17.40 1.24
C ILE A 98 47.89 -17.83 -0.16
N ARG A 99 48.75 -17.67 -1.17
CA ARG A 99 48.46 -18.14 -2.53
C ARG A 99 48.24 -19.66 -2.58
N ARG A 100 49.07 -20.45 -1.88
CA ARG A 100 48.89 -21.91 -1.81
C ARG A 100 47.58 -22.31 -1.12
N PHE A 101 47.17 -21.58 -0.09
CA PHE A 101 45.89 -21.76 0.59
C PHE A 101 44.72 -21.56 -0.37
N PHE A 102 44.60 -20.39 -1.01
CA PHE A 102 43.48 -20.11 -1.92
C PHE A 102 43.48 -20.95 -3.21
N LEU A 103 44.64 -21.44 -3.67
CA LEU A 103 44.73 -22.37 -4.80
C LEU A 103 44.38 -23.82 -4.43
N ALA A 104 44.23 -24.15 -3.14
CA ALA A 104 43.81 -25.47 -2.72
C ALA A 104 42.31 -25.66 -3.00
N MET A 105 41.96 -26.77 -3.65
CA MET A 105 40.57 -27.12 -3.98
C MET A 105 39.67 -27.15 -2.74
N GLN A 106 40.18 -27.70 -1.63
CA GLN A 106 39.44 -27.80 -0.37
C GLN A 106 39.08 -26.43 0.21
N THR A 107 39.96 -25.44 0.05
CA THR A 107 39.71 -24.05 0.47
C THR A 107 38.63 -23.41 -0.39
N GLY A 108 38.65 -23.63 -1.72
CA GLY A 108 37.58 -23.17 -2.62
C GLY A 108 36.22 -23.76 -2.26
N VAL A 109 36.15 -25.07 -2.02
CA VAL A 109 34.90 -25.76 -1.58
C VAL A 109 34.44 -25.22 -0.23
N ALA A 110 35.35 -25.05 0.74
CA ALA A 110 35.03 -24.48 2.05
C ALA A 110 34.45 -23.07 1.95
N LEU A 111 35.01 -22.20 1.09
CA LEU A 111 34.49 -20.85 0.87
C LEU A 111 33.06 -20.87 0.32
N VAL A 112 32.79 -21.71 -0.68
CA VAL A 112 31.43 -21.84 -1.25
C VAL A 112 30.45 -22.34 -0.18
N VAL A 113 30.80 -23.39 0.55
CA VAL A 113 29.94 -23.94 1.62
C VAL A 113 29.65 -22.90 2.69
N LEU A 114 30.67 -22.18 3.18
CA LEU A 114 30.48 -21.16 4.21
C LEU A 114 29.69 -19.95 3.70
N CYS A 115 29.87 -19.53 2.45
CA CYS A 115 29.04 -18.48 1.85
C CYS A 115 27.57 -18.94 1.74
N THR A 116 27.33 -20.18 1.30
CA THR A 116 25.99 -20.76 1.23
C THR A 116 25.34 -20.81 2.61
N ILE A 117 26.07 -21.26 3.64
CA ILE A 117 25.59 -21.23 5.04
C ILE A 117 25.26 -19.79 5.46
N GLY A 118 26.11 -18.82 5.11
CA GLY A 118 25.86 -17.41 5.41
C GLY A 118 24.58 -16.87 4.77
N VAL A 119 24.31 -17.24 3.52
CA VAL A 119 23.05 -16.93 2.82
C VAL A 119 21.87 -17.63 3.49
N SER A 120 22.00 -18.92 3.82
CA SER A 120 20.97 -19.67 4.55
C SER A 120 20.63 -19.03 5.90
N ILE A 121 21.64 -18.56 6.65
CA ILE A 121 21.42 -17.81 7.89
C ILE A 121 20.64 -16.53 7.61
N GLY A 122 21.01 -15.75 6.60
CA GLY A 122 20.29 -14.53 6.25
C GLY A 122 18.84 -14.73 5.80
N VAL A 123 18.48 -15.94 5.36
CA VAL A 123 17.11 -16.32 4.99
C VAL A 123 16.33 -16.91 6.17
N LEU A 124 16.96 -17.78 6.95
CA LEU A 124 16.31 -18.52 8.04
C LEU A 124 16.24 -17.75 9.36
N VAL A 125 17.07 -16.73 9.54
CA VAL A 125 17.05 -15.85 10.71
C VAL A 125 16.31 -14.58 10.34
N PRO A 126 15.20 -14.22 11.02
CA PRO A 126 14.53 -12.96 10.84
C PRO A 126 15.53 -11.80 10.91
N GLN A 127 15.51 -10.96 9.88
CA GLN A 127 16.32 -9.76 9.86
C GLN A 127 15.59 -8.67 10.66
N ILE A 128 16.34 -7.84 11.37
CA ILE A 128 15.78 -6.75 12.20
C ILE A 128 14.92 -5.77 11.38
N GLY A 129 13.99 -5.08 12.04
CA GLY A 129 13.17 -4.04 11.42
C GLY A 129 14.04 -2.96 10.77
N ASN A 130 13.60 -2.38 9.65
CA ASN A 130 14.38 -1.40 8.87
C ASN A 130 15.81 -1.87 8.57
N PHE A 131 15.99 -3.17 8.27
CA PHE A 131 17.30 -3.73 7.92
C PHE A 131 17.96 -3.00 6.74
N GLU A 132 17.25 -2.16 6.00
CA GLU A 132 17.78 -1.28 4.96
C GLU A 132 18.71 -0.18 5.48
N ASP A 133 18.63 0.19 6.76
CA ASP A 133 19.55 1.10 7.43
C ASP A 133 20.81 0.36 7.91
N SER A 134 22.00 0.79 7.48
CA SER A 134 23.26 0.15 7.87
C SER A 134 23.60 0.33 9.35
N ASP A 135 22.95 1.27 10.01
CA ASP A 135 23.21 1.67 11.40
C ASP A 135 22.30 0.97 12.38
N GLN A 136 21.17 0.44 11.90
CA GLN A 136 20.19 -0.21 12.76
C GLN A 136 20.82 -1.42 13.47
N ARG A 137 20.68 -1.44 14.80
CA ARG A 137 21.13 -2.53 15.67
C ARG A 137 20.01 -2.84 16.65
N VAL A 138 20.04 -4.04 17.21
CA VAL A 138 19.34 -4.30 18.47
C VAL A 138 20.09 -3.54 19.56
N THR A 139 19.42 -2.56 20.14
CA THR A 139 19.86 -1.75 21.28
C THR A 139 19.00 -2.09 22.49
N GLN A 140 19.35 -1.59 23.68
CA GLN A 140 18.48 -1.78 24.85
C GLN A 140 17.09 -1.15 24.66
N VAL A 141 16.98 -0.10 23.85
CA VAL A 141 15.72 0.65 23.65
C VAL A 141 14.73 -0.14 22.79
N ASN A 142 15.19 -0.74 21.69
CA ASN A 142 14.34 -1.51 20.77
C ASN A 142 14.44 -3.04 20.97
N ARG A 143 15.19 -3.54 21.97
CA ARG A 143 15.36 -4.98 22.18
C ARG A 143 14.04 -5.72 22.35
N ALA A 144 13.09 -5.15 23.09
CA ALA A 144 11.81 -5.78 23.35
C ALA A 144 11.00 -5.98 22.06
N GLU A 145 10.93 -4.94 21.22
CA GLU A 145 10.23 -4.95 19.93
C GLU A 145 10.87 -5.93 18.93
N GLU A 146 12.20 -5.90 18.81
CA GLU A 146 12.93 -6.81 17.91
C GLU A 146 12.89 -8.26 18.40
N LEU A 147 12.89 -8.48 19.72
CA LEU A 147 12.70 -9.80 20.31
C LEU A 147 11.30 -10.32 20.01
N ASP A 148 10.25 -9.53 20.25
CA ASP A 148 8.87 -9.92 19.96
C ASP A 148 8.69 -10.27 18.47
N SER A 149 9.22 -9.42 17.58
CA SER A 149 9.22 -9.68 16.13
C SER A 149 9.94 -10.99 15.78
N PHE A 150 11.07 -11.27 16.43
CA PHE A 150 11.82 -12.52 16.25
C PHE A 150 11.07 -13.73 16.79
N LEU A 151 10.49 -13.64 17.99
CA LEU A 151 9.70 -14.70 18.63
C LEU A 151 8.52 -15.08 17.73
N ASN A 152 7.80 -14.08 17.22
CA ASN A 152 6.68 -14.29 16.30
C ASN A 152 7.16 -14.93 14.99
N ALA A 153 8.16 -14.37 14.32
CA ALA A 153 8.63 -14.88 13.03
C ALA A 153 9.19 -16.32 13.15
N GLN A 154 10.04 -16.59 14.14
CA GLN A 154 10.59 -17.93 14.34
C GLN A 154 9.58 -18.92 14.90
N GLY A 155 8.71 -18.49 15.81
CA GLY A 155 7.64 -19.31 16.35
C GLY A 155 6.71 -19.80 15.25
N VAL A 156 6.26 -18.88 14.38
CA VAL A 156 5.46 -19.21 13.19
C VAL A 156 6.23 -20.17 12.28
N PHE A 157 7.49 -19.89 11.96
CA PHE A 157 8.29 -20.75 11.07
C PHE A 157 8.44 -22.18 11.62
N LEU A 158 8.82 -22.32 12.89
CA LEU A 158 9.05 -23.62 13.53
C LEU A 158 7.76 -24.40 13.75
N TYR A 159 6.66 -23.71 14.12
CA TYR A 159 5.35 -24.33 14.22
C TYR A 159 4.91 -24.91 12.86
N HIS A 160 5.12 -24.18 11.76
CA HIS A 160 4.80 -24.68 10.42
C HIS A 160 5.74 -25.81 9.96
N LEU A 161 6.97 -25.85 10.47
CA LEU A 161 7.88 -26.97 10.24
C LEU A 161 7.44 -28.24 10.95
N GLN A 162 6.77 -28.13 12.10
CA GLN A 162 6.13 -29.27 12.78
C GLN A 162 4.84 -29.70 12.05
N HIS A 163 4.12 -28.75 11.47
CA HIS A 163 2.87 -28.96 10.74
C HIS A 163 3.06 -28.80 9.23
N LEU A 164 4.04 -29.52 8.65
CA LEU A 164 4.31 -29.46 7.21
C LEU A 164 3.02 -29.70 6.41
N TYR A 165 2.70 -28.79 5.49
CA TYR A 165 1.47 -28.80 4.69
C TYR A 165 0.16 -28.69 5.51
N GLY A 166 0.23 -28.18 6.74
CA GLY A 166 -0.93 -28.07 7.63
C GLY A 166 -1.42 -29.41 8.18
N ILE A 167 -0.62 -30.49 8.05
CA ILE A 167 -0.95 -31.79 8.64
C ILE A 167 -0.82 -31.65 10.16
N GLY A 168 -1.90 -31.96 10.89
CA GLY A 168 -1.97 -31.84 12.35
C GLY A 168 -2.37 -30.46 12.86
N ALA A 169 -2.39 -29.43 12.01
CA ALA A 169 -2.86 -28.10 12.42
C ALA A 169 -4.38 -28.14 12.71
N PRO A 170 -4.86 -27.35 13.69
CA PRO A 170 -6.25 -27.35 14.10
C PRO A 170 -7.14 -26.95 12.93
N LYS A 171 -8.16 -27.78 12.68
CA LYS A 171 -9.25 -27.47 11.76
C LYS A 171 -10.45 -27.14 12.62
N ARG A 172 -10.94 -25.92 12.50
CA ARG A 172 -12.19 -25.51 13.14
C ARG A 172 -13.29 -25.55 12.09
N GLU A 173 -14.32 -26.33 12.34
CA GLU A 173 -15.52 -26.31 11.51
C GLU A 173 -16.32 -25.04 11.82
N LEU A 174 -17.00 -24.51 10.81
CA LEU A 174 -17.89 -23.38 11.01
C LEU A 174 -19.11 -23.83 11.84
N PRO A 175 -19.52 -23.05 12.85
CA PRO A 175 -20.78 -23.28 13.57
C PRO A 175 -21.97 -23.46 12.61
N PRO A 176 -22.91 -24.37 12.88
CA PRO A 176 -24.07 -24.61 12.00
C PRO A 176 -24.91 -23.36 11.71
N GLU A 177 -24.99 -22.44 12.67
CA GLU A 177 -25.70 -21.16 12.50
C GLU A 177 -25.05 -20.25 11.44
N ILE A 178 -23.72 -20.25 11.38
CA ILE A 178 -22.95 -19.51 10.37
C ILE A 178 -23.14 -20.16 9.00
N VAL A 179 -23.09 -21.49 8.93
CA VAL A 179 -23.35 -22.22 7.67
C VAL A 179 -24.75 -21.93 7.15
N ALA A 180 -25.77 -21.98 7.99
CA ALA A 180 -27.14 -21.62 7.61
C ALA A 180 -27.26 -20.15 7.17
N GLY A 181 -26.51 -19.24 7.80
CA GLY A 181 -26.40 -17.85 7.38
C GLY A 181 -25.73 -17.69 6.00
N LEU A 182 -24.65 -18.42 5.76
CA LEU A 182 -23.95 -18.46 4.47
C LEU A 182 -24.83 -19.04 3.36
N ASP A 183 -25.65 -20.06 3.66
CA ASP A 183 -26.55 -20.65 2.68
C ASP A 183 -27.68 -19.67 2.31
N ARG A 184 -28.27 -18.94 3.28
CA ARG A 184 -29.21 -17.83 2.99
C ARG A 184 -28.54 -16.70 2.21
N PHE A 185 -27.29 -16.37 2.53
CA PHE A 185 -26.51 -15.38 1.80
C PHE A 185 -26.25 -15.85 0.36
N GLY A 186 -25.91 -17.11 0.15
CA GLY A 186 -25.69 -17.71 -1.16
C GLY A 186 -26.95 -17.87 -2.00
N GLN A 187 -28.11 -18.03 -1.37
CA GLN A 187 -29.39 -17.95 -2.07
C GLN A 187 -29.56 -16.57 -2.71
N LEU A 188 -29.30 -15.48 -2.00
CA LEU A 188 -29.48 -14.13 -2.55
C LEU A 188 -28.33 -13.69 -3.47
N TYR A 189 -27.09 -13.97 -3.08
CA TYR A 189 -25.88 -13.41 -3.72
C TYR A 189 -25.10 -14.40 -4.57
N GLY A 190 -25.60 -15.62 -4.71
CA GLY A 190 -25.01 -16.68 -5.51
C GLY A 190 -23.95 -17.51 -4.80
N ARG A 191 -23.66 -18.65 -5.42
CA ARG A 191 -22.77 -19.69 -4.87
C ARG A 191 -21.32 -19.21 -4.75
N GLU A 192 -20.83 -18.44 -5.71
CA GLU A 192 -19.46 -17.92 -5.71
C GLU A 192 -19.19 -17.08 -4.46
N GLU A 193 -20.08 -16.13 -4.13
CA GLU A 193 -19.92 -15.27 -2.95
C GLU A 193 -20.10 -16.02 -1.64
N ARG A 194 -20.99 -17.01 -1.61
CA ARG A 194 -21.13 -17.92 -0.47
C ARG A 194 -19.86 -18.72 -0.23
N ASP A 195 -19.27 -19.30 -1.27
CA ASP A 195 -18.05 -20.10 -1.17
C ASP A 195 -16.82 -19.22 -0.84
N ASN A 196 -16.73 -18.02 -1.41
CA ASN A 196 -15.70 -17.02 -1.07
C ASN A 196 -15.78 -16.62 0.41
N ARG A 197 -16.99 -16.34 0.91
CA ARG A 197 -17.21 -15.95 2.29
C ARG A 197 -17.02 -17.12 3.26
N GLU A 198 -17.44 -18.33 2.87
CA GLU A 198 -17.16 -19.55 3.63
C GLU A 198 -15.64 -19.77 3.74
N LYS A 199 -14.90 -19.64 2.64
CA LYS A 199 -13.44 -19.79 2.63
C LYS A 199 -12.78 -18.75 3.52
N ALA A 200 -13.15 -17.47 3.40
CA ALA A 200 -12.61 -16.40 4.24
C ALA A 200 -12.92 -16.63 5.74
N MET A 201 -14.14 -17.05 6.07
CA MET A 201 -14.51 -17.40 7.45
C MET A 201 -13.71 -18.61 7.94
N ARG A 202 -13.63 -19.70 7.16
CA ARG A 202 -12.84 -20.89 7.53
C ARG A 202 -11.36 -20.56 7.73
N GLU A 203 -10.79 -19.72 6.86
CA GLU A 203 -9.42 -19.24 7.00
C GLU A 203 -9.27 -18.40 8.28
N SER A 204 -10.19 -17.49 8.58
CA SER A 204 -10.19 -16.70 9.82
C SER A 204 -10.28 -17.57 11.08
N PHE A 205 -11.22 -18.52 11.13
CA PHE A 205 -11.38 -19.45 12.26
C PHE A 205 -10.18 -20.40 12.41
N ALA A 206 -9.59 -20.84 11.29
CA ALA A 206 -8.38 -21.65 11.31
C ALA A 206 -7.16 -20.83 11.74
N MET A 207 -7.02 -19.60 11.26
CA MET A 207 -5.94 -18.69 11.65
C MET A 207 -6.02 -18.30 13.12
N GLU A 208 -7.22 -18.12 13.68
CA GLU A 208 -7.42 -17.95 15.11
C GLU A 208 -6.91 -19.15 15.89
N ALA A 209 -7.41 -20.35 15.59
CA ALA A 209 -7.03 -21.56 16.32
C ALA A 209 -5.52 -21.81 16.22
N LYS A 210 -4.96 -21.62 15.02
CA LYS A 210 -3.51 -21.64 14.79
C LYS A 210 -2.80 -20.53 15.57
N GLY A 211 -3.35 -19.33 15.65
CA GLY A 211 -2.77 -18.20 16.36
C GLY A 211 -2.66 -18.47 17.85
N VAL A 212 -3.68 -19.10 18.45
CA VAL A 212 -3.64 -19.57 19.84
C VAL A 212 -2.54 -20.63 20.02
N GLU A 213 -2.52 -21.68 19.19
CA GLU A 213 -1.48 -22.73 19.28
C GLU A 213 -0.08 -22.21 19.00
N ILE A 214 0.10 -21.27 18.07
CA ILE A 214 1.38 -20.62 17.79
C ILE A 214 1.81 -19.78 19.00
N SER A 215 0.88 -19.06 19.64
CA SER A 215 1.16 -18.27 20.83
C SER A 215 1.55 -19.16 22.01
N GLU A 216 0.84 -20.28 22.21
CA GLU A 216 1.20 -21.31 23.20
C GLU A 216 2.56 -21.93 22.88
N PHE A 217 2.82 -22.29 21.62
CA PHE A 217 4.12 -22.79 21.16
C PHE A 217 5.25 -21.80 21.45
N ILE A 218 5.04 -20.51 21.14
CA ILE A 218 6.01 -19.45 21.43
C ILE A 218 6.25 -19.35 22.93
N ALA A 219 5.20 -19.33 23.76
CA ALA A 219 5.32 -19.26 25.21
C ALA A 219 6.09 -20.46 25.79
N ASP A 220 5.78 -21.68 25.32
CA ASP A 220 6.46 -22.91 25.75
C ASP A 220 7.94 -22.93 25.38
N HIS A 221 8.33 -22.24 24.30
CA HIS A 221 9.70 -22.20 23.77
C HIS A 221 10.40 -20.85 23.95
N GLU A 222 9.81 -19.91 24.67
CA GLU A 222 10.27 -18.52 24.77
C GLU A 222 11.72 -18.43 25.27
N GLY A 223 12.07 -19.22 26.28
CA GLY A 223 13.42 -19.23 26.85
C GLY A 223 14.51 -19.63 25.86
N TRP A 224 14.25 -20.66 25.03
CA TRP A 224 15.18 -21.09 23.99
C TRP A 224 15.20 -20.11 22.82
N LEU A 225 14.03 -19.62 22.37
CA LEU A 225 13.94 -18.63 21.30
C LEU A 225 14.63 -17.30 21.66
N THR A 226 14.48 -16.84 22.90
CA THR A 226 15.20 -15.66 23.43
C THR A 226 16.70 -15.89 23.43
N SER A 227 17.16 -17.08 23.85
CA SER A 227 18.58 -17.44 23.78
C SER A 227 19.09 -17.47 22.34
N ALA A 228 18.29 -17.97 21.39
CA ALA A 228 18.59 -17.97 19.97
C ALA A 228 18.62 -16.56 19.38
N PHE A 229 17.73 -15.66 19.82
CA PHE A 229 17.74 -14.25 19.47
C PHE A 229 18.99 -13.55 19.98
N ASP A 230 19.36 -13.76 21.25
CA ASP A 230 20.56 -13.17 21.85
C ASP A 230 21.82 -13.66 21.14
N LEU A 231 21.89 -14.95 20.81
CA LEU A 231 22.98 -15.53 20.01
C LEU A 231 23.02 -14.92 18.61
N SER A 232 21.87 -14.83 17.93
CA SER A 232 21.75 -14.28 16.59
C SER A 232 22.16 -12.81 16.57
N THR A 233 21.80 -12.04 17.60
CA THR A 233 22.18 -10.64 17.76
C THR A 233 23.67 -10.50 18.04
N ALA A 234 24.21 -11.29 18.98
CA ALA A 234 25.64 -11.28 19.31
C ALA A 234 26.52 -11.63 18.10
N LEU A 235 26.07 -12.55 17.24
CA LEU A 235 26.76 -12.96 16.02
C LEU A 235 26.36 -12.14 14.78
N SER A 236 25.45 -11.17 14.91
CA SER A 236 24.93 -10.36 13.79
C SER A 236 24.29 -11.19 12.67
N PHE A 237 23.63 -12.30 13.00
CA PHE A 237 22.88 -13.16 12.06
C PHE A 237 21.56 -12.53 11.61
N ASN A 238 20.90 -11.77 12.49
CA ASN A 238 19.72 -10.95 12.19
C ASN A 238 20.02 -9.69 11.34
N ARG A 239 21.25 -9.58 10.84
CA ARG A 239 21.71 -8.57 9.89
C ARG A 239 22.79 -9.13 8.97
N ALA A 240 22.67 -10.40 8.59
CA ALA A 240 23.73 -11.19 7.93
C ALA A 240 24.32 -10.46 6.71
N TYR A 241 23.48 -9.96 5.80
CA TYR A 241 23.91 -9.28 4.57
C TYR A 241 24.63 -7.94 4.82
N LYS A 242 24.48 -7.37 6.01
CA LYS A 242 25.13 -6.13 6.44
C LYS A 242 26.29 -6.33 7.41
N SER A 243 26.44 -7.55 7.92
CA SER A 243 27.53 -7.90 8.79
C SER A 243 28.89 -7.79 8.07
N TYR A 244 29.94 -7.57 8.85
CA TYR A 244 31.30 -7.54 8.31
C TYR A 244 31.84 -8.97 8.14
N TRP A 245 31.38 -9.95 8.92
CA TRP A 245 31.74 -11.36 8.69
C TRP A 245 31.29 -11.84 7.31
N PHE A 246 30.05 -11.53 6.89
CA PHE A 246 29.54 -11.97 5.59
C PHE A 246 30.27 -11.25 4.44
N ALA A 247 30.49 -9.93 4.57
CA ALA A 247 31.30 -9.18 3.63
C ALA A 247 32.72 -9.73 3.51
N THR A 248 33.30 -10.19 4.62
CA THR A 248 34.61 -10.84 4.64
C THR A 248 34.57 -12.18 3.90
N LEU A 249 33.54 -13.01 4.08
CA LEU A 249 33.37 -14.23 3.30
C LEU A 249 33.29 -13.95 1.80
N CYS A 250 32.51 -12.95 1.39
CA CYS A 250 32.43 -12.52 -0.01
C CYS A 250 33.79 -12.04 -0.55
N LEU A 251 34.55 -11.28 0.24
CA LEU A 251 35.91 -10.84 -0.12
C LEU A 251 36.87 -12.03 -0.26
N LEU A 252 36.85 -12.96 0.69
CA LEU A 252 37.68 -14.17 0.64
C LEU A 252 37.30 -15.06 -0.54
N LEU A 253 36.01 -15.16 -0.88
CA LEU A 253 35.53 -15.82 -2.08
C LEU A 253 36.07 -15.13 -3.34
N ALA A 254 35.98 -13.81 -3.43
CA ALA A 254 36.53 -13.05 -4.55
C ALA A 254 38.04 -13.29 -4.70
N LEU A 255 38.80 -13.25 -3.59
CA LEU A 255 40.24 -13.55 -3.60
C LEU A 255 40.53 -14.98 -4.03
N GLY A 256 39.75 -15.96 -3.55
CA GLY A 256 39.87 -17.37 -3.93
C GLY A 256 39.61 -17.57 -5.43
N VAL A 257 38.53 -16.99 -5.95
CA VAL A 257 38.16 -17.05 -7.37
C VAL A 257 39.21 -16.34 -8.23
N GLY A 258 39.64 -15.14 -7.85
CA GLY A 258 40.66 -14.38 -8.58
C GLY A 258 42.01 -15.07 -8.62
N LEU A 259 42.49 -15.62 -7.50
CA LEU A 259 43.74 -16.36 -7.47
C LEU A 259 43.65 -17.66 -8.29
N ASN A 260 42.52 -18.37 -8.26
CA ASN A 260 42.31 -19.55 -9.10
C ASN A 260 42.27 -19.21 -10.59
N LEU A 261 41.71 -18.06 -10.97
CA LEU A 261 41.74 -17.57 -12.34
C LEU A 261 43.19 -17.38 -12.85
N THR A 262 44.07 -16.84 -12.00
CA THR A 262 45.50 -16.64 -12.32
C THR A 262 46.35 -17.93 -12.32
N ARG A 263 45.79 -19.08 -11.95
CA ARG A 263 46.49 -20.37 -12.03
C ARG A 263 46.89 -20.71 -13.47
N TYR A 264 46.10 -20.25 -14.43
CA TYR A 264 46.36 -20.40 -15.86
C TYR A 264 46.78 -19.06 -16.45
N SER A 265 47.74 -19.08 -17.38
CA SER A 265 48.11 -17.88 -18.15
C SER A 265 46.91 -17.40 -18.97
N PRO A 266 46.72 -16.08 -19.17
CA PRO A 266 45.61 -15.51 -19.95
C PRO A 266 45.41 -16.14 -21.33
N LYS A 267 46.48 -16.61 -21.98
CA LYS A 267 46.40 -17.33 -23.26
C LYS A 267 45.53 -18.60 -23.18
N HIS A 268 45.51 -19.29 -22.04
CA HIS A 268 44.71 -20.49 -21.84
C HIS A 268 43.24 -20.19 -21.61
N TRP A 269 42.90 -18.98 -21.13
CA TRP A 269 41.51 -18.59 -20.89
C TRP A 269 40.70 -18.59 -22.18
N PHE A 270 41.32 -18.36 -23.33
CA PHE A 270 40.65 -18.37 -24.63
C PHE A 270 40.57 -19.76 -25.28
N THR A 271 41.01 -20.82 -24.61
CA THR A 271 40.89 -22.19 -25.13
C THR A 271 39.54 -22.80 -24.78
N ILE A 272 38.94 -23.59 -25.68
CA ILE A 272 37.64 -24.23 -25.43
C ILE A 272 37.60 -25.07 -24.14
N HIS A 273 38.76 -25.60 -23.71
CA HIS A 273 38.87 -26.39 -22.47
C HIS A 273 38.74 -25.55 -21.19
N LYS A 274 39.06 -24.25 -21.25
CA LYS A 274 39.18 -23.38 -20.06
C LYS A 274 38.41 -22.06 -20.18
N ALA A 275 37.85 -21.74 -21.33
CA ALA A 275 37.05 -20.54 -21.55
C ALA A 275 35.83 -20.48 -20.65
N GLY A 276 35.04 -21.55 -20.57
CA GLY A 276 33.89 -21.59 -19.66
C GLY A 276 34.29 -21.37 -18.19
N PHE A 277 35.38 -22.00 -17.74
CA PHE A 277 35.93 -21.79 -16.39
C PHE A 277 36.33 -20.33 -16.15
N ALA A 278 37.11 -19.74 -17.06
CA ALA A 278 37.60 -18.37 -16.93
C ALA A 278 36.46 -17.36 -16.92
N ILE A 279 35.50 -17.52 -17.84
CA ILE A 279 34.33 -16.64 -17.96
C ILE A 279 33.46 -16.70 -16.70
N VAL A 280 33.18 -17.90 -16.15
CA VAL A 280 32.44 -18.01 -14.87
C VAL A 280 33.17 -17.27 -13.75
N HIS A 281 34.49 -17.43 -13.63
CA HIS A 281 35.26 -16.78 -12.56
C HIS A 281 35.26 -15.25 -12.73
N ILE A 282 35.42 -14.74 -13.95
CA ILE A 282 35.31 -13.32 -14.25
C ILE A 282 33.91 -12.81 -13.89
N GLY A 283 32.86 -13.55 -14.26
CA GLY A 283 31.48 -13.20 -13.93
C GLY A 283 31.22 -13.12 -12.42
N VAL A 284 31.74 -14.08 -11.65
CA VAL A 284 31.67 -14.04 -10.17
C VAL A 284 32.41 -12.82 -9.61
N LEU A 285 33.60 -12.51 -10.10
CA LEU A 285 34.37 -11.34 -9.65
C LEU A 285 33.66 -10.02 -9.97
N VAL A 286 33.09 -9.91 -11.18
CA VAL A 286 32.30 -8.76 -11.62
C VAL A 286 31.05 -8.61 -10.74
N MET A 287 30.37 -9.72 -10.43
CA MET A 287 29.19 -9.72 -9.56
C MET A 287 29.51 -9.31 -8.13
N LEU A 288 30.57 -9.87 -7.53
CA LEU A 288 31.02 -9.50 -6.19
C LEU A 288 31.53 -8.05 -6.13
N GLY A 289 32.21 -7.58 -7.19
CA GLY A 289 32.62 -6.19 -7.34
C GLY A 289 31.44 -5.23 -7.42
N GLY A 290 30.39 -5.61 -8.18
CA GLY A 290 29.11 -4.88 -8.21
C GLY A 290 28.46 -4.79 -6.84
N GLY A 291 28.34 -5.91 -6.13
CA GLY A 291 27.79 -5.92 -4.76
C GLY A 291 28.62 -5.10 -3.76
N MET A 292 29.95 -5.07 -3.90
CA MET A 292 30.81 -4.19 -3.12
C MET A 292 30.55 -2.72 -3.44
N LEU A 293 30.36 -2.38 -4.72
CA LEU A 293 30.04 -1.02 -5.16
C LEU A 293 28.67 -0.57 -4.61
N THR A 294 27.65 -1.44 -4.70
CA THR A 294 26.34 -1.24 -4.06
C THR A 294 26.50 -0.98 -2.56
N LYS A 295 27.31 -1.76 -1.85
CA LYS A 295 27.51 -1.57 -0.41
C LYS A 295 28.19 -0.23 -0.07
N MET A 296 29.06 0.27 -0.94
CA MET A 296 29.85 1.49 -0.68
C MET A 296 29.15 2.77 -1.10
N ILE A 297 28.35 2.74 -2.16
CA ILE A 297 27.77 3.95 -2.80
C ILE A 297 26.25 3.85 -2.96
N GLY A 298 25.69 2.66 -2.80
CA GLY A 298 24.25 2.44 -2.96
C GLY A 298 23.47 3.24 -1.93
N ASP A 299 22.47 3.97 -2.40
CA ASP A 299 21.53 4.65 -1.54
C ASP A 299 20.10 4.38 -1.98
N ARG A 300 19.20 4.29 -1.02
CA ARG A 300 17.78 4.00 -1.27
C ARG A 300 16.89 4.66 -0.23
N GLY A 301 15.67 4.96 -0.62
CA GLY A 301 14.69 5.57 0.25
C GLY A 301 13.35 5.78 -0.44
N ILE A 302 12.52 6.63 0.14
CA ILE A 302 11.21 6.99 -0.39
C ILE A 302 11.07 8.51 -0.48
N LEU A 303 10.52 8.97 -1.60
CA LEU A 303 10.17 10.34 -1.86
C LEU A 303 8.64 10.45 -1.87
N HIS A 304 8.10 11.14 -0.87
CA HIS A 304 6.68 11.42 -0.76
C HIS A 304 6.31 12.62 -1.63
N MET A 305 5.45 12.42 -2.62
CA MET A 305 5.04 13.47 -3.56
C MET A 305 3.53 13.64 -3.59
N ASP A 306 3.07 14.87 -3.82
CA ASP A 306 1.67 15.21 -4.06
C ASP A 306 1.58 16.17 -5.26
N LEU A 307 0.56 16.03 -6.11
CA LEU A 307 0.36 16.88 -7.31
C LEU A 307 0.26 18.37 -6.99
N ARG A 308 -0.13 18.72 -5.76
CA ARG A 308 -0.28 20.11 -5.30
C ARG A 308 1.03 20.70 -4.78
N GLU A 309 2.01 19.85 -4.51
CA GLU A 309 3.29 20.27 -3.97
C GLU A 309 4.30 20.63 -5.07
N GLY A 310 5.23 21.51 -4.74
CA GLY A 310 6.32 21.89 -5.63
C GLY A 310 7.37 20.80 -5.84
N PRO A 311 8.39 21.08 -6.66
CA PRO A 311 9.50 20.16 -6.88
C PRO A 311 10.28 19.88 -5.58
N LYS A 312 10.67 18.63 -5.35
CA LYS A 312 11.43 18.15 -4.19
C LYS A 312 12.77 17.56 -4.61
N ASP A 313 13.83 17.86 -3.87
CA ASP A 313 15.16 17.27 -4.05
C ASP A 313 15.62 16.41 -2.85
N THR A 314 14.81 16.31 -1.80
CA THR A 314 15.11 15.49 -0.61
C THR A 314 14.18 14.28 -0.52
N TYR A 315 14.70 13.14 -0.08
CA TYR A 315 13.96 11.91 0.16
C TYR A 315 14.35 11.27 1.51
N GLU A 316 13.46 10.45 2.06
CA GLU A 316 13.67 9.72 3.31
C GLU A 316 14.55 8.50 3.06
N ARG A 317 15.82 8.58 3.46
CA ARG A 317 16.83 7.54 3.31
C ARG A 317 16.45 6.32 4.16
N HIS A 318 16.50 5.14 3.56
CA HIS A 318 16.18 3.85 4.21
C HIS A 318 14.81 3.81 4.88
N PHE A 319 13.83 4.52 4.31
CA PHE A 319 12.46 4.63 4.85
C PHE A 319 12.43 5.20 6.27
N ASN A 320 13.41 6.03 6.60
CA ASN A 320 13.53 6.67 7.90
C ASN A 320 13.42 8.19 7.75
N ARG A 321 12.31 8.74 8.25
CA ARG A 321 12.00 10.18 8.29
C ARG A 321 13.10 11.06 8.88
N THR A 322 13.86 10.52 9.84
CA THR A 322 14.94 11.29 10.49
C THR A 322 16.21 11.36 9.67
N LYS A 323 16.31 10.58 8.58
CA LYS A 323 17.47 10.49 7.71
C LYS A 323 17.08 10.99 6.33
N GLU A 324 17.29 12.27 6.06
CA GLU A 324 17.09 12.81 4.71
C GLU A 324 18.36 12.69 3.87
N ALA A 325 18.17 12.38 2.59
CA ALA A 325 19.21 12.44 1.58
C ALA A 325 18.77 13.39 0.45
N ARG A 326 19.74 14.08 -0.16
CA ARG A 326 19.48 15.08 -1.21
C ARG A 326 19.99 14.61 -2.56
N MET A 327 19.14 14.68 -3.57
CA MET A 327 19.46 14.45 -4.97
C MET A 327 20.13 15.69 -5.59
N PRO A 328 20.98 15.52 -6.64
CA PRO A 328 21.60 16.64 -7.34
C PRO A 328 20.65 17.38 -8.31
N PHE A 329 19.36 17.04 -8.29
CA PHE A 329 18.26 17.61 -9.08
C PHE A 329 16.98 17.51 -8.26
N SER A 330 15.92 18.20 -8.68
CA SER A 330 14.59 18.08 -8.07
C SER A 330 13.65 17.28 -8.96
N LEU A 331 12.69 16.60 -8.35
CA LEU A 331 11.57 15.96 -9.04
C LEU A 331 10.26 16.68 -8.73
N ARG A 332 9.39 16.77 -9.72
CA ARG A 332 7.99 17.20 -9.56
C ARG A 332 7.07 16.11 -10.06
N LEU A 333 5.98 15.87 -9.35
CA LEU A 333 4.90 15.00 -9.79
C LEU A 333 4.00 15.82 -10.71
N ASP A 334 4.00 15.51 -12.00
CA ASP A 334 3.19 16.25 -12.98
C ASP A 334 1.78 15.67 -13.08
N GLN A 335 1.67 14.35 -13.05
CA GLN A 335 0.40 13.62 -13.10
C GLN A 335 0.48 12.39 -12.21
N PHE A 336 -0.65 12.01 -11.61
CA PHE A 336 -0.81 10.77 -10.87
C PHE A 336 -2.21 10.24 -11.13
N GLY A 337 -2.28 8.97 -11.50
CA GLY A 337 -3.52 8.28 -11.79
C GLY A 337 -3.58 6.98 -11.00
N ARG A 338 -4.78 6.61 -10.59
CA ARG A 338 -5.07 5.35 -9.92
C ARG A 338 -6.32 4.75 -10.56
N LYS A 339 -6.22 3.52 -11.08
CA LYS A 339 -7.37 2.76 -11.56
C LYS A 339 -7.74 1.72 -10.52
N ASP A 340 -8.85 1.97 -9.84
CA ASP A 340 -9.51 1.00 -8.97
C ASP A 340 -10.37 0.03 -9.79
N TRP A 341 -10.71 -1.10 -9.16
CA TRP A 341 -11.60 -2.10 -9.75
C TRP A 341 -13.02 -1.57 -9.80
N LEU A 342 -13.64 -1.66 -10.98
CA LEU A 342 -15.06 -1.39 -11.14
C LEU A 342 -15.87 -2.52 -10.51
N ALA A 343 -16.85 -2.16 -9.69
CA ALA A 343 -17.69 -3.14 -8.99
C ALA A 343 -19.17 -2.75 -9.00
N LEU A 344 -20.02 -3.78 -9.02
CA LEU A 344 -21.44 -3.66 -8.74
C LEU A 344 -21.74 -4.17 -7.34
N GLU A 345 -22.49 -3.39 -6.57
CA GLU A 345 -23.17 -3.85 -5.36
C GLU A 345 -24.64 -4.11 -5.70
N VAL A 346 -25.19 -5.19 -5.14
CA VAL A 346 -26.61 -5.52 -5.26
C VAL A 346 -27.23 -5.47 -3.88
N HIS A 347 -28.30 -4.71 -3.74
CA HIS A 347 -28.99 -4.46 -2.47
C HIS A 347 -30.41 -5.00 -2.58
N PHE A 348 -30.72 -6.10 -1.90
CA PHE A 348 -32.08 -6.66 -1.84
C PHE A 348 -32.90 -6.01 -0.73
N SER A 349 -34.15 -5.63 -0.99
CA SER A 349 -34.99 -4.88 -0.04
C SER A 349 -35.38 -5.71 1.19
N GLU A 350 -35.53 -7.02 1.04
CA GLU A 350 -35.86 -7.96 2.13
C GLU A 350 -34.64 -8.40 2.95
N ALA A 351 -33.44 -8.17 2.41
CA ALA A 351 -32.20 -8.64 3.01
C ALA A 351 -31.74 -7.75 4.16
N ARG A 352 -32.08 -8.16 5.39
CA ARG A 352 -31.53 -7.56 6.61
C ARG A 352 -30.22 -8.23 7.01
N PHE A 353 -29.22 -8.20 6.14
CA PHE A 353 -27.86 -8.60 6.53
C PHE A 353 -27.20 -7.46 7.28
N LYS A 354 -26.55 -7.78 8.41
CA LYS A 354 -25.71 -6.81 9.14
C LYS A 354 -24.40 -6.53 8.40
N SER A 355 -24.00 -7.43 7.51
CA SER A 355 -22.82 -7.26 6.67
C SER A 355 -23.10 -6.38 5.47
N ARG A 356 -22.08 -5.65 5.01
CA ARG A 356 -22.10 -4.99 3.71
C ARG A 356 -22.44 -5.99 2.58
N PRO A 357 -23.22 -5.59 1.58
CA PRO A 357 -23.48 -6.42 0.42
C PRO A 357 -22.16 -6.72 -0.33
N PRO A 358 -22.10 -7.86 -1.04
CA PRO A 358 -20.93 -8.20 -1.83
C PRO A 358 -20.73 -7.22 -3.00
N ARG A 359 -19.46 -7.03 -3.36
CA ARG A 359 -19.02 -6.22 -4.50
C ARG A 359 -18.56 -7.15 -5.61
N TYR A 360 -19.34 -7.21 -6.68
CA TYR A 360 -19.00 -8.00 -7.86
C TYR A 360 -18.09 -7.18 -8.76
N THR A 361 -16.83 -7.59 -8.90
CA THR A 361 -15.93 -6.98 -9.89
C THR A 361 -16.50 -7.23 -11.29
N VAL A 362 -16.56 -6.17 -12.11
CA VAL A 362 -17.16 -6.22 -13.45
C VAL A 362 -16.12 -6.09 -14.55
N TRP A 363 -16.37 -6.80 -15.65
CA TRP A 363 -15.65 -6.69 -16.93
C TRP A 363 -16.63 -7.02 -18.07
N PRO A 364 -16.37 -6.63 -19.32
CA PRO A 364 -17.26 -6.93 -20.44
C PRO A 364 -17.59 -8.43 -20.53
N ASP A 365 -18.84 -8.74 -20.83
CA ASP A 365 -19.44 -10.08 -20.89
C ASP A 365 -19.54 -10.84 -19.56
N ARG A 366 -19.11 -10.24 -18.44
CA ARG A 366 -19.31 -10.84 -17.11
C ARG A 366 -20.80 -11.02 -16.84
N THR A 367 -21.18 -12.22 -16.45
CA THR A 367 -22.53 -12.56 -16.01
C THR A 367 -22.51 -12.91 -14.52
N VAL A 368 -23.46 -12.37 -13.76
CA VAL A 368 -23.64 -12.61 -12.33
C VAL A 368 -25.07 -13.10 -12.09
N ASP A 369 -25.20 -14.34 -11.64
CA ASP A 369 -26.48 -14.96 -11.29
C ASP A 369 -26.75 -14.78 -9.79
N LEU A 370 -27.96 -14.34 -9.46
CA LEU A 370 -28.37 -13.89 -8.14
C LEU A 370 -29.82 -14.34 -7.85
N ASP A 371 -30.23 -14.19 -6.59
CA ASP A 371 -31.60 -14.42 -6.14
C ASP A 371 -32.14 -15.80 -6.52
N PHE A 372 -31.46 -16.82 -6.03
CA PHE A 372 -31.74 -18.22 -6.32
C PHE A 372 -32.96 -18.71 -5.56
N THR A 373 -33.91 -19.27 -6.30
CA THR A 373 -35.07 -19.97 -5.74
C THR A 373 -34.94 -21.47 -5.92
N ALA A 374 -35.51 -22.21 -4.97
CA ALA A 374 -35.69 -23.65 -5.14
C ALA A 374 -36.68 -23.87 -6.28
N ALA A 375 -36.23 -24.45 -7.39
CA ALA A 375 -37.10 -24.75 -8.51
C ALA A 375 -38.04 -25.91 -8.13
N ASP A 376 -39.34 -25.74 -8.34
CA ASP A 376 -40.36 -26.75 -8.06
C ASP A 376 -40.03 -28.09 -8.75
N GLY A 377 -39.49 -29.04 -7.99
CA GLY A 377 -39.17 -30.38 -8.47
C GLY A 377 -37.83 -30.55 -9.21
N GLN A 378 -36.97 -29.52 -9.29
CA GLN A 378 -35.59 -29.66 -9.79
C GLN A 378 -34.59 -29.65 -8.63
N SER A 379 -33.50 -30.41 -8.77
CA SER A 379 -32.49 -30.56 -7.73
C SER A 379 -31.55 -29.35 -7.61
N GLU A 380 -31.47 -28.51 -8.65
CA GLU A 380 -30.58 -27.35 -8.66
C GLU A 380 -31.39 -26.06 -8.54
N PRO A 381 -30.95 -25.12 -7.67
CA PRO A 381 -31.60 -23.83 -7.53
C PRO A 381 -31.41 -22.99 -8.81
N ARG A 382 -32.45 -22.26 -9.21
CA ARG A 382 -32.46 -21.41 -10.41
C ARG A 382 -32.33 -19.94 -10.02
N PRO A 383 -31.51 -19.12 -10.71
CA PRO A 383 -31.46 -17.69 -10.46
C PRO A 383 -32.76 -17.00 -10.93
N GLN A 384 -33.27 -16.07 -10.13
CA GLN A 384 -34.34 -15.15 -10.53
C GLN A 384 -33.79 -13.85 -11.10
N LEU A 385 -32.51 -13.56 -10.87
CA LEU A 385 -31.84 -12.37 -11.38
C LEU A 385 -30.51 -12.76 -12.04
N ARG A 386 -30.29 -12.28 -13.26
CA ARG A 386 -29.02 -12.39 -13.98
C ARG A 386 -28.60 -11.00 -14.46
N LEU A 387 -27.41 -10.56 -14.05
CA LEU A 387 -26.80 -9.32 -14.48
C LEU A 387 -25.74 -9.63 -15.52
N ARG A 388 -25.82 -9.07 -16.73
CA ARG A 388 -24.80 -9.22 -17.77
C ARG A 388 -24.20 -7.87 -18.13
N VAL A 389 -22.88 -7.74 -17.96
CA VAL A 389 -22.14 -6.54 -18.35
C VAL A 389 -21.97 -6.55 -19.87
N ASN A 390 -22.65 -5.65 -20.57
CA ASN A 390 -22.52 -5.54 -22.03
C ASN A 390 -21.29 -4.72 -22.42
N ALA A 391 -21.01 -3.63 -21.69
CA ALA A 391 -19.86 -2.77 -21.93
C ALA A 391 -19.43 -2.04 -20.64
N LEU A 392 -18.15 -1.68 -20.59
CA LEU A 392 -17.59 -0.72 -19.65
C LEU A 392 -16.96 0.41 -20.44
N HIS A 393 -17.03 1.62 -19.89
CA HIS A 393 -16.55 2.84 -20.52
C HIS A 393 -15.61 3.56 -19.56
N ASP A 394 -14.42 3.93 -20.01
CA ASP A 394 -13.48 4.66 -19.16
C ASP A 394 -13.93 6.12 -18.94
N HIS A 395 -14.71 6.68 -19.88
CA HIS A 395 -15.24 8.03 -19.77
C HIS A 395 -16.73 8.16 -20.11
N VAL A 396 -17.45 8.78 -19.19
CA VAL A 396 -18.83 9.19 -19.40
C VAL A 396 -19.02 10.66 -19.04
N ASP A 397 -19.52 11.41 -20.01
CA ASP A 397 -20.07 12.75 -19.82
C ASP A 397 -21.46 12.62 -19.17
N ILE A 398 -21.62 13.21 -17.99
CA ILE A 398 -22.86 13.15 -17.22
C ILE A 398 -23.64 14.42 -17.48
N ARG A 399 -24.77 14.24 -18.16
CA ARG A 399 -25.68 15.34 -18.44
C ARG A 399 -26.79 15.38 -17.42
N LEU A 400 -27.51 16.49 -17.43
CA LEU A 400 -28.72 16.62 -16.62
C LEU A 400 -29.67 15.46 -16.94
N PRO A 401 -30.07 14.67 -15.93
CA PRO A 401 -30.97 13.55 -16.14
C PRO A 401 -32.31 14.09 -16.65
N LYS A 402 -32.95 13.29 -17.49
CA LYS A 402 -34.32 13.59 -17.93
C LYS A 402 -35.25 13.15 -16.82
N VAL A 403 -35.98 14.10 -16.24
CA VAL A 403 -37.08 13.79 -15.33
C VAL A 403 -38.35 13.57 -16.13
N ILE A 404 -38.95 12.40 -15.97
CA ILE A 404 -40.22 12.05 -16.61
C ILE A 404 -41.26 11.88 -15.50
N GLU A 405 -42.33 12.67 -15.55
CA GLU A 405 -43.51 12.43 -14.70
C GLU A 405 -44.20 11.16 -15.18
N GLN A 406 -44.26 10.16 -14.31
CA GLN A 406 -44.90 8.89 -14.60
C GLN A 406 -46.42 9.00 -14.42
N SER A 407 -47.16 8.19 -15.18
CA SER A 407 -48.61 8.11 -15.03
C SER A 407 -49.01 7.56 -13.65
N LYS A 408 -50.24 7.84 -13.20
CA LYS A 408 -50.76 7.27 -11.94
C LYS A 408 -50.79 5.73 -11.93
N ASP A 409 -50.84 5.11 -13.10
CA ASP A 409 -50.88 3.65 -13.27
C ASP A 409 -49.48 3.07 -13.53
N ALA A 410 -48.45 3.92 -13.61
CA ALA A 410 -47.09 3.43 -13.76
C ALA A 410 -46.73 2.57 -12.54
N GLU A 411 -45.97 1.51 -12.77
CA GLU A 411 -45.54 0.58 -11.73
C GLU A 411 -44.58 1.28 -10.74
N TYR A 412 -43.82 2.27 -11.21
CA TYR A 412 -42.83 3.01 -10.44
C TYR A 412 -42.91 4.52 -10.68
N GLY A 413 -42.28 5.28 -9.79
CA GLY A 413 -42.21 6.74 -9.82
C GLY A 413 -42.19 7.27 -8.39
N LEU A 414 -41.18 8.10 -8.08
CA LEU A 414 -40.97 8.63 -6.74
C LEU A 414 -41.29 10.12 -6.73
N PRO A 415 -41.83 10.68 -5.64
CA PRO A 415 -41.90 12.12 -5.53
C PRO A 415 -40.49 12.69 -5.60
N LEU A 416 -40.32 13.65 -6.50
CA LEU A 416 -39.03 14.22 -6.85
C LEU A 416 -39.13 15.73 -6.82
N VAL A 417 -38.13 16.36 -6.19
CA VAL A 417 -37.92 17.80 -6.19
C VAL A 417 -36.72 18.07 -7.07
N ASP A 418 -36.88 19.01 -7.98
CA ASP A 418 -35.82 19.47 -8.86
C ASP A 418 -35.41 20.87 -8.42
N LEU A 419 -34.22 20.97 -7.85
CA LEU A 419 -33.63 22.19 -7.32
C LEU A 419 -32.50 22.65 -8.21
N GLU A 420 -32.39 23.95 -8.41
CA GLU A 420 -31.20 24.57 -8.95
C GLU A 420 -30.46 25.27 -7.84
N ILE A 421 -29.25 24.79 -7.55
CA ILE A 421 -28.39 25.29 -6.48
C ILE A 421 -27.17 25.98 -7.09
N PRO A 422 -26.54 26.91 -6.36
CA PRO A 422 -25.29 27.49 -6.79
C PRO A 422 -24.20 26.41 -6.87
N ASP A 423 -23.26 26.59 -7.78
CA ASP A 423 -22.02 25.85 -7.79
C ASP A 423 -21.08 26.46 -6.77
N PHE A 424 -20.74 25.69 -5.76
CA PHE A 424 -19.91 26.14 -4.65
C PHE A 424 -18.42 25.91 -4.89
N GLY A 425 -18.04 25.38 -6.07
CA GLY A 425 -16.66 25.10 -6.46
C GLY A 425 -16.05 23.84 -5.82
N ASP A 426 -14.99 23.34 -6.46
CA ASP A 426 -14.28 22.08 -6.13
C ASP A 426 -13.43 22.12 -4.85
N GLU A 427 -13.55 23.12 -3.97
CA GLU A 427 -12.70 23.21 -2.76
C GLU A 427 -13.00 22.14 -1.70
N HIS A 428 -14.05 21.33 -1.87
CA HIS A 428 -14.29 20.18 -1.00
C HIS A 428 -13.45 18.99 -1.46
N LEU A 429 -12.41 18.67 -0.67
CA LEU A 429 -11.50 17.52 -0.83
C LEU A 429 -12.18 16.14 -1.02
N LEU A 430 -13.50 16.06 -0.83
CA LEU A 430 -14.30 14.82 -0.92
C LEU A 430 -15.51 14.91 -1.86
N SER A 431 -15.78 16.05 -2.49
CA SER A 431 -16.83 16.11 -3.52
C SER A 431 -16.21 15.86 -4.89
N SER A 432 -16.16 14.59 -5.29
CA SER A 432 -15.95 14.17 -6.69
C SER A 432 -17.16 14.49 -7.56
N SER A 433 -17.65 15.74 -7.49
CA SER A 433 -18.71 16.23 -8.35
C SER A 433 -18.07 16.61 -9.69
N VAL A 434 -18.09 15.70 -10.67
CA VAL A 434 -17.45 15.89 -11.98
C VAL A 434 -18.33 16.67 -12.97
N THR A 435 -19.58 16.96 -12.62
CA THR A 435 -20.40 17.87 -13.43
C THR A 435 -19.80 19.26 -13.39
N GLN A 436 -19.13 19.65 -14.48
CA GLN A 436 -18.88 21.04 -14.80
C GLN A 436 -20.18 21.79 -14.57
N ALA A 437 -20.17 22.80 -13.68
CA ALA A 437 -21.29 23.70 -13.64
C ALA A 437 -21.51 24.24 -15.07
N PRO A 438 -22.71 24.11 -15.64
CA PRO A 438 -22.99 24.74 -16.92
C PRO A 438 -22.61 26.22 -16.83
N GLU A 439 -22.11 26.79 -17.94
CA GLU A 439 -21.74 28.21 -18.07
C GLU A 439 -22.75 29.09 -17.32
N GLY A 440 -22.40 29.54 -16.10
CA GLY A 440 -23.36 30.19 -15.20
C GLY A 440 -23.27 29.82 -13.71
N GLY A 441 -22.44 28.85 -13.30
CA GLY A 441 -22.14 28.60 -11.88
C GLY A 441 -23.34 28.10 -11.07
N ARG A 442 -24.26 27.37 -11.71
CA ARG A 442 -25.44 26.78 -11.05
C ARG A 442 -25.62 25.34 -11.52
N ARG A 443 -25.95 24.43 -10.61
CA ARG A 443 -26.18 23.01 -10.89
C ARG A 443 -27.59 22.57 -10.50
N ARG A 444 -28.09 21.51 -11.13
CA ARG A 444 -29.38 20.91 -10.78
C ARG A 444 -29.16 19.76 -9.80
N LEU A 445 -30.09 19.62 -8.86
CA LEU A 445 -30.08 18.59 -7.85
C LEU A 445 -31.48 18.01 -7.70
N TYR A 446 -31.57 16.69 -7.68
CA TYR A 446 -32.84 15.97 -7.58
C TYR A 446 -32.93 15.28 -6.22
N LEU A 447 -33.97 15.62 -5.45
CA LEU A 447 -34.18 15.08 -4.11
C LEU A 447 -35.50 14.33 -4.04
N SER A 448 -35.53 13.23 -3.29
CA SER A 448 -36.74 12.46 -3.02
C SER A 448 -36.79 12.03 -1.56
N PRO A 449 -37.96 12.03 -0.89
CA PRO A 449 -38.10 11.51 0.46
C PRO A 449 -37.94 9.98 0.55
N PHE A 450 -37.73 9.30 -0.58
CA PHE A 450 -37.51 7.85 -0.64
C PHE A 450 -36.07 7.46 -0.95
N LEU A 451 -35.23 8.41 -1.36
CA LEU A 451 -33.81 8.14 -1.59
C LEU A 451 -33.03 8.28 -0.27
N PRO A 452 -31.91 7.55 -0.09
CA PRO A 452 -31.11 7.60 1.14
C PRO A 452 -30.40 8.95 1.36
N SER A 453 -30.10 9.70 0.29
CA SER A 453 -29.47 11.03 0.33
C SER A 453 -30.53 12.15 0.35
N GLN A 454 -31.18 12.33 1.51
CA GLN A 454 -32.29 13.28 1.63
C GLN A 454 -31.88 14.72 1.93
N ALA A 455 -30.61 14.97 2.19
CA ALA A 455 -30.14 16.23 2.77
C ALA A 455 -29.11 16.93 1.89
N VAL A 456 -29.24 18.26 1.81
CA VAL A 456 -28.30 19.17 1.14
C VAL A 456 -27.80 20.14 2.17
N PHE A 457 -26.49 20.33 2.20
CA PHE A 457 -25.82 21.20 3.15
C PHE A 457 -25.15 22.33 2.36
N HIS A 458 -25.32 23.56 2.83
CA HIS A 458 -24.51 24.65 2.32
C HIS A 458 -23.05 24.44 2.75
N PRO A 459 -22.05 24.66 1.89
CA PRO A 459 -20.62 24.43 2.20
C PRO A 459 -20.11 25.30 3.35
N LEU A 460 -20.57 26.56 3.42
CA LEU A 460 -20.32 27.47 4.54
C LEU A 460 -21.34 27.31 5.67
N ASN A 461 -22.11 26.21 5.66
CA ASN A 461 -23.05 25.86 6.71
C ASN A 461 -24.12 26.94 7.02
N LEU A 462 -24.51 27.73 6.02
CA LEU A 462 -25.52 28.80 6.18
C LEU A 462 -26.95 28.27 6.29
N TRP A 463 -27.23 27.10 5.72
CA TRP A 463 -28.53 26.43 5.79
C TRP A 463 -28.38 24.94 5.49
N ARG A 464 -29.43 24.18 5.82
CA ARG A 464 -29.53 22.75 5.57
C ARG A 464 -30.93 22.44 5.09
N LEU A 465 -31.04 21.65 4.03
CA LEU A 465 -32.32 21.32 3.40
C LEU A 465 -32.54 19.82 3.39
N ARG A 466 -33.71 19.35 3.82
CA ARG A 466 -34.20 17.99 3.57
C ARG A 466 -35.50 18.00 2.79
N VAL A 467 -35.83 16.88 2.15
CA VAL A 467 -37.16 16.65 1.56
C VAL A 467 -37.90 15.59 2.37
N ALA A 468 -39.19 15.82 2.62
CA ALA A 468 -40.03 14.90 3.36
C ALA A 468 -41.46 14.92 2.81
N ARG A 469 -42.27 13.90 3.15
CA ARG A 469 -43.72 13.98 2.93
C ARG A 469 -44.32 15.02 3.86
N GLU A 470 -45.43 15.61 3.46
CA GLU A 470 -46.06 16.70 4.18
C GLU A 470 -46.43 16.35 5.63
N GLN A 471 -46.89 15.12 5.86
CA GLN A 471 -47.22 14.57 7.17
C GLN A 471 -46.00 14.28 8.06
N ASP A 472 -44.84 14.01 7.45
CA ASP A 472 -43.62 13.61 8.16
C ASP A 472 -42.70 14.82 8.41
N ALA A 473 -42.93 15.94 7.72
CA ALA A 473 -42.00 17.06 7.66
C ALA A 473 -41.61 17.64 9.03
N ILE A 474 -42.54 17.71 9.98
CA ILE A 474 -42.24 18.20 11.34
C ILE A 474 -41.39 17.19 12.13
N SER A 475 -41.66 15.88 11.97
CA SER A 475 -40.88 14.83 12.64
C SER A 475 -39.46 14.68 12.10
N MET A 476 -39.16 15.27 10.94
CA MET A 476 -37.82 15.25 10.37
C MET A 476 -36.85 16.15 11.11
N PHE A 477 -37.32 17.19 11.82
CA PHE A 477 -36.45 18.01 12.66
C PHE A 477 -35.96 17.18 13.85
N PRO A 478 -34.66 17.24 14.18
CA PRO A 478 -34.11 16.47 15.28
C PRO A 478 -34.77 16.89 16.60
N THR A 479 -35.16 15.91 17.42
CA THR A 479 -35.71 16.14 18.76
C THR A 479 -34.62 16.38 19.80
N GLU A 480 -33.40 15.94 19.53
CA GLU A 480 -32.22 16.10 20.39
C GLU A 480 -31.22 17.03 19.71
N GLU A 481 -30.96 18.18 20.35
CA GLU A 481 -29.92 19.11 19.91
C GLU A 481 -28.52 18.58 20.29
N GLY A 482 -27.50 18.95 19.52
CA GLY A 482 -26.10 18.62 19.80
C GLY A 482 -25.63 17.24 19.35
N MET A 483 -26.51 16.42 18.78
CA MET A 483 -26.19 15.10 18.23
C MET A 483 -25.29 15.20 16.99
N LEU A 484 -24.02 14.77 17.10
CA LEU A 484 -23.04 14.85 16.01
C LEU A 484 -23.22 13.75 14.96
N GLY A 485 -23.71 12.57 15.38
CA GLY A 485 -23.80 11.39 14.52
C GLY A 485 -23.65 10.11 15.35
N VAL A 486 -23.06 9.09 14.74
CA VAL A 486 -22.72 7.83 15.41
C VAL A 486 -21.24 7.51 15.29
N LEU A 487 -20.67 6.91 16.33
CA LEU A 487 -19.36 6.29 16.32
C LEU A 487 -19.55 4.77 16.30
N GLU A 488 -19.06 4.13 15.25
CA GLU A 488 -19.00 2.66 15.18
C GLU A 488 -17.71 2.20 15.85
N VAL A 489 -17.81 1.41 16.91
CA VAL A 489 -16.67 0.95 17.71
C VAL A 489 -16.56 -0.56 17.65
N GLU A 490 -15.42 -1.06 17.20
CA GLU A 490 -15.14 -2.49 17.04
C GLU A 490 -13.89 -2.83 17.87
N ILE A 491 -13.95 -3.92 18.66
CA ILE A 491 -12.84 -4.31 19.54
C ILE A 491 -12.20 -5.59 19.01
N ALA A 492 -10.95 -5.48 18.57
CA ALA A 492 -10.22 -6.55 17.86
C ALA A 492 -10.11 -7.87 18.66
N THR A 493 -10.16 -7.82 19.99
CA THR A 493 -10.07 -9.02 20.84
C THR A 493 -11.36 -9.83 20.90
N ALA A 494 -12.48 -9.28 20.44
CA ALA A 494 -13.77 -9.97 20.39
C ALA A 494 -14.09 -10.28 18.92
N GLN A 495 -13.66 -11.45 18.44
CA GLN A 495 -13.83 -11.87 17.05
C GLN A 495 -15.27 -11.75 16.57
N GLY A 496 -15.44 -11.15 15.39
CA GLY A 496 -16.77 -11.01 14.77
C GLY A 496 -17.77 -10.24 15.64
N ALA A 497 -17.31 -9.54 16.68
CA ALA A 497 -18.16 -8.66 17.45
C ALA A 497 -18.68 -7.58 16.51
N GLU A 498 -19.99 -7.52 16.40
CA GLU A 498 -20.67 -6.49 15.65
C GLU A 498 -20.20 -5.12 16.18
N PRO A 499 -19.84 -4.17 15.29
CA PRO A 499 -19.48 -2.83 15.72
C PRO A 499 -20.59 -2.26 16.60
N GLU A 500 -20.22 -1.80 17.78
CA GLU A 500 -21.13 -1.07 18.66
C GLU A 500 -21.37 0.31 18.04
N VAL A 501 -22.60 0.58 17.60
CA VAL A 501 -22.97 1.85 16.99
C VAL A 501 -23.51 2.77 18.08
N VAL A 502 -22.70 3.75 18.48
CA VAL A 502 -23.00 4.63 19.60
C VAL A 502 -23.35 6.04 19.12
N PRO A 503 -24.54 6.59 19.43
CA PRO A 503 -24.85 7.99 19.17
C PRO A 503 -23.94 8.89 20.00
N ILE A 504 -23.35 9.92 19.39
CA ILE A 504 -22.34 10.78 20.03
C ILE A 504 -22.71 12.26 20.08
N GLN A 505 -22.34 12.89 21.20
CA GLN A 505 -22.36 14.34 21.45
C GLN A 505 -21.01 14.77 22.07
N VAL A 506 -20.62 16.04 21.93
CA VAL A 506 -19.43 16.56 22.63
C VAL A 506 -19.63 16.43 24.15
N GLY A 507 -18.65 15.87 24.84
CA GLY A 507 -18.68 15.58 26.29
C GLY A 507 -19.31 14.25 26.67
N SER A 508 -19.93 13.52 25.72
CA SER A 508 -20.50 12.20 26.00
C SER A 508 -19.40 11.17 26.32
N THR A 509 -19.65 10.31 27.31
CA THR A 509 -18.78 9.18 27.67
C THR A 509 -19.58 7.89 27.67
N PHE A 510 -19.04 6.83 27.07
CA PHE A 510 -19.67 5.51 27.06
C PHE A 510 -18.63 4.42 27.31
N LYS A 511 -19.10 3.24 27.73
CA LYS A 511 -18.25 2.06 27.97
C LYS A 511 -18.60 0.99 26.95
N THR A 512 -17.56 0.43 26.34
CA THR A 512 -17.67 -0.68 25.40
C THR A 512 -17.76 -2.02 26.11
N LEU A 513 -18.20 -3.06 25.40
CA LEU A 513 -18.21 -4.44 25.92
C LEU A 513 -16.82 -4.96 26.34
N GLY A 514 -15.75 -4.46 25.73
CA GLY A 514 -14.37 -4.80 26.10
C GLY A 514 -13.83 -4.06 27.32
N GLY A 515 -14.66 -3.27 28.01
CA GLY A 515 -14.28 -2.52 29.22
C GLY A 515 -13.56 -1.20 28.95
N TYR A 516 -13.41 -0.79 27.68
CA TYR A 516 -12.85 0.52 27.33
C TYR A 516 -13.86 1.62 27.62
N SER A 517 -13.40 2.74 28.15
CA SER A 517 -14.19 3.97 28.30
C SER A 517 -13.80 4.94 27.20
N ILE A 518 -14.76 5.43 26.43
CA ILE A 518 -14.53 6.38 25.33
C ILE A 518 -15.29 7.66 25.61
N ARG A 519 -14.60 8.80 25.60
CA ARG A 519 -15.16 10.14 25.77
C ARG A 519 -14.97 10.95 24.50
N VAL A 520 -16.02 11.58 23.99
CA VAL A 520 -15.91 12.52 22.86
C VAL A 520 -15.54 13.89 23.42
N ASP A 521 -14.30 14.30 23.20
CA ASP A 521 -13.71 15.49 23.82
C ASP A 521 -13.96 16.75 22.97
N GLU A 522 -13.78 16.64 21.65
CA GLU A 522 -13.86 17.76 20.71
C GLU A 522 -14.45 17.29 19.37
N ALA A 523 -15.07 18.21 18.63
CA ALA A 523 -15.59 17.94 17.30
C ALA A 523 -15.40 19.15 16.39
N THR A 524 -15.27 18.91 15.09
CA THR A 524 -15.14 19.94 14.06
C THR A 524 -15.83 19.50 12.78
N ARG A 525 -16.30 20.47 11.99
CA ARG A 525 -16.78 20.27 10.62
C ARG A 525 -15.74 20.67 9.58
N ASN A 526 -14.63 21.27 10.02
CA ASN A 526 -13.59 21.83 9.17
C ASN A 526 -12.20 21.46 9.71
N ALA A 527 -11.94 20.16 9.85
CA ALA A 527 -10.61 19.69 10.19
C ALA A 527 -9.62 20.11 9.11
N THR A 528 -8.50 20.67 9.54
CA THR A 528 -7.35 20.99 8.68
C THR A 528 -6.20 20.07 9.04
N PHE A 529 -5.26 19.85 8.12
CA PHE A 529 -4.04 19.12 8.44
C PHE A 529 -2.91 20.12 8.62
N GLU A 530 -2.27 20.06 9.79
CA GLU A 530 -1.03 20.78 10.07
C GLU A 530 0.11 19.78 10.19
N ARG A 531 1.36 20.26 10.15
CA ARG A 531 2.54 19.43 10.34
C ARG A 531 3.08 19.62 11.74
N ASP A 532 3.26 18.54 12.50
CA ASP A 532 3.72 18.61 13.89
C ASP A 532 5.22 18.93 13.96
N GLU A 533 5.80 18.95 15.17
CA GLU A 533 7.23 19.17 15.36
C GLU A 533 8.12 18.14 14.65
N GLN A 534 7.56 16.98 14.29
CA GLN A 534 8.20 15.91 13.54
C GLN A 534 7.77 15.89 12.05
N ASP A 535 7.21 16.99 11.56
CA ASP A 535 6.70 17.19 10.20
C ASP A 535 5.55 16.24 9.79
N ARG A 536 4.95 15.54 10.76
CA ARG A 536 3.87 14.58 10.50
C ARG A 536 2.55 15.32 10.30
N PRO A 537 1.76 14.98 9.27
CA PRO A 537 0.42 15.53 9.13
C PRO A 537 -0.42 15.09 10.32
N TYR A 538 -0.91 16.05 11.10
CA TYR A 538 -1.87 15.84 12.18
C TYR A 538 -3.13 16.65 11.91
N PRO A 539 -4.31 16.06 12.12
CA PRO A 539 -5.55 16.82 12.00
C PRO A 539 -5.62 17.84 13.15
N ARG A 540 -6.08 19.03 12.83
CA ARG A 540 -6.39 20.11 13.77
C ARG A 540 -7.85 20.51 13.60
N ALA A 541 -8.54 20.64 14.72
CA ALA A 541 -9.90 21.15 14.75
C ALA A 541 -9.93 22.67 14.49
N ASP A 542 -10.93 23.11 13.74
CA ASP A 542 -11.32 24.52 13.71
C ASP A 542 -11.87 24.90 15.10
N THR A 543 -11.32 25.97 15.69
CA THR A 543 -11.66 26.40 17.05
C THR A 543 -12.94 27.25 17.12
N GLY A 544 -13.53 27.60 15.97
CA GLY A 544 -14.79 28.36 15.93
C GLY A 544 -15.98 27.55 16.48
N PRO A 545 -17.12 28.18 16.80
CA PRO A 545 -18.35 27.47 17.15
C PRO A 545 -18.78 26.48 16.05
N LEU A 546 -19.16 25.26 16.42
CA LEU A 546 -19.51 24.18 15.46
C LEU A 546 -20.59 24.57 14.46
N ASP A 547 -21.53 25.43 14.88
CA ASP A 547 -22.64 25.92 14.07
C ASP A 547 -22.25 27.00 13.06
N GLU A 548 -21.09 27.64 13.26
CA GLU A 548 -20.49 28.64 12.35
C GLU A 548 -19.41 28.06 11.43
N GLN A 549 -18.90 26.86 11.74
CA GLN A 549 -17.84 26.23 10.93
C GLN A 549 -18.34 25.83 9.54
N PRO A 550 -17.50 25.98 8.48
CA PRO A 550 -17.73 25.38 7.17
C PRO A 550 -17.83 23.85 7.27
N ASP A 551 -18.58 23.23 6.37
CA ASP A 551 -18.80 21.78 6.36
C ASP A 551 -17.86 21.06 5.38
N ARG A 552 -16.56 21.05 5.70
CA ARG A 552 -15.50 20.57 4.80
C ARG A 552 -15.00 19.17 5.14
N LEU A 553 -14.41 19.01 6.33
CA LEU A 553 -13.81 17.76 6.79
C LEU A 553 -14.24 17.50 8.23
N ARG A 554 -15.19 16.59 8.41
CA ARG A 554 -15.80 16.32 9.72
C ARG A 554 -14.94 15.37 10.52
N ALA A 555 -14.68 15.71 11.77
CA ALA A 555 -13.89 14.89 12.67
C ALA A 555 -14.33 15.05 14.12
N VAL A 556 -14.05 14.02 14.92
CA VAL A 556 -14.17 14.06 16.38
C VAL A 556 -12.85 13.63 17.01
N TRP A 557 -12.50 14.22 18.14
CA TRP A 557 -11.42 13.71 18.99
C TRP A 557 -12.04 12.94 20.13
N ILE A 558 -11.60 11.70 20.27
CA ILE A 558 -12.02 10.81 21.34
C ILE A 558 -10.85 10.55 22.28
N GLU A 559 -11.13 10.50 23.57
CA GLU A 559 -10.24 9.95 24.57
C GLU A 559 -10.65 8.52 24.86
N ILE A 560 -9.73 7.59 24.69
CA ILE A 560 -9.95 6.16 24.94
C ILE A 560 -9.15 5.80 26.18
N GLN A 561 -9.81 5.24 27.19
CA GLN A 561 -9.18 4.67 28.38
C GLN A 561 -9.34 3.15 28.35
N ALA A 562 -8.22 2.44 28.28
CA ALA A 562 -8.17 0.98 28.27
C ALA A 562 -8.35 0.39 29.69
N PRO A 563 -8.82 -0.86 29.81
CA PRO A 563 -8.98 -1.54 31.10
C PRO A 563 -7.68 -1.65 31.92
N ASP A 564 -6.53 -1.67 31.24
CA ASP A 564 -5.19 -1.73 31.85
C ASP A 564 -4.67 -0.36 32.33
N GLY A 565 -5.47 0.69 32.20
CA GLY A 565 -5.13 2.05 32.62
C GLY A 565 -4.42 2.90 31.57
N ARG A 566 -4.04 2.34 30.41
CA ARG A 566 -3.54 3.14 29.29
C ARG A 566 -4.61 4.10 28.80
N SER A 567 -4.20 5.25 28.30
CA SER A 567 -5.10 6.22 27.67
C SER A 567 -4.50 6.79 26.40
N GLU A 568 -5.36 7.18 25.47
CA GLU A 568 -4.96 7.89 24.27
C GLU A 568 -6.02 8.91 23.87
N ARG A 569 -5.59 9.95 23.13
CA ARG A 569 -6.47 10.89 22.43
C ARG A 569 -6.31 10.64 20.94
N ARG A 570 -7.41 10.38 20.24
CA ARG A 570 -7.43 9.98 18.84
C ARG A 570 -8.40 10.84 18.02
N ALA A 571 -7.98 11.29 16.85
CA ALA A 571 -8.88 11.90 15.87
C ALA A 571 -9.55 10.80 15.03
N VAL A 572 -10.87 10.84 14.95
CA VAL A 572 -11.68 9.99 14.07
C VAL A 572 -12.33 10.89 13.03
N ILE A 573 -11.87 10.78 11.80
CA ILE A 573 -12.31 11.60 10.66
C ILE A 573 -13.38 10.81 9.90
N GLU A 574 -14.48 11.46 9.51
CA GLU A 574 -15.53 10.82 8.71
C GLU A 574 -14.94 10.31 7.39
N GLY A 575 -15.31 9.08 7.01
CA GLY A 575 -14.79 8.42 5.80
C GLY A 575 -13.38 7.82 5.94
N LEU A 576 -12.66 8.10 7.04
CA LEU A 576 -11.32 7.53 7.28
C LEU A 576 -11.42 6.18 8.00
N ASN A 577 -10.98 5.10 7.35
CA ASN A 577 -10.89 3.76 7.95
C ASN A 577 -9.44 3.45 8.39
N ALA A 578 -9.12 3.67 9.66
CA ALA A 578 -7.75 3.54 10.16
C ALA A 578 -7.12 2.15 9.98
N VAL A 579 -7.94 1.08 9.98
CA VAL A 579 -7.47 -0.31 9.77
C VAL A 579 -7.00 -0.49 8.33
N ALA A 580 -7.81 -0.08 7.36
CA ALA A 580 -7.47 -0.18 5.93
C ALA A 580 -6.20 0.60 5.58
N LEU A 581 -5.84 1.58 6.41
CA LEU A 581 -4.69 2.46 6.22
C LEU A 581 -3.44 2.01 6.98
N GLY A 582 -3.52 0.91 7.73
CA GLY A 582 -2.43 0.46 8.61
C GLY A 582 -2.12 1.44 9.75
N LEU A 583 -2.95 2.47 9.96
CA LEU A 583 -2.78 3.43 11.04
C LEU A 583 -3.20 2.84 12.38
N GLN A 584 -4.08 1.84 12.35
CA GLN A 584 -4.62 1.23 13.55
C GLN A 584 -3.51 0.70 14.48
N ASP A 585 -2.49 0.06 13.91
CA ASP A 585 -1.37 -0.53 14.66
C ASP A 585 -0.44 0.53 15.27
N SER A 586 -0.50 1.78 14.79
CA SER A 586 0.29 2.89 15.33
C SER A 586 -0.33 3.53 16.58
N TYR A 587 -1.59 3.21 16.91
CA TYR A 587 -2.26 3.76 18.08
C TYR A 587 -1.88 3.01 19.36
N PRO A 588 -1.64 3.71 20.49
CA PRO A 588 -1.40 3.08 21.79
C PRO A 588 -2.47 2.06 22.21
N VAL A 589 -3.72 2.24 21.77
CA VAL A 589 -4.88 1.37 21.99
C VAL A 589 -5.40 0.83 20.65
N SER A 590 -4.52 0.16 19.90
CA SER A 590 -4.80 -0.43 18.59
C SER A 590 -5.92 -1.49 18.59
N ALA A 591 -6.31 -2.03 19.74
CA ALA A 591 -7.42 -2.97 19.86
C ALA A 591 -8.80 -2.33 19.60
N VAL A 592 -8.94 -1.00 19.74
CA VAL A 592 -10.22 -0.30 19.53
C VAL A 592 -10.22 0.31 18.15
N VAL A 593 -11.03 -0.19 17.23
CA VAL A 593 -11.25 0.36 15.89
C VAL A 593 -12.47 1.27 15.94
N THR A 594 -12.35 2.49 15.40
CA THR A 594 -13.42 3.49 15.43
C THR A 594 -13.69 4.05 14.05
N ARG A 595 -14.97 4.17 13.68
CA ARG A 595 -15.42 4.82 12.43
C ARG A 595 -16.47 5.88 12.75
N LEU A 596 -16.28 7.08 12.23
CA LEU A 596 -17.23 8.18 12.40
C LEU A 596 -18.23 8.21 11.25
N ARG A 597 -19.51 8.28 11.58
CA ARG A 597 -20.59 8.65 10.65
C ARG A 597 -21.27 9.89 11.16
N TRP A 598 -20.93 11.02 10.57
CA TRP A 598 -21.44 12.32 10.96
C TRP A 598 -22.87 12.49 10.43
N ASN A 599 -23.76 12.97 11.28
CA ASN A 599 -25.11 13.31 10.88
C ASN A 599 -25.23 14.83 10.78
N GLY A 600 -24.89 15.37 9.60
CA GLY A 600 -24.93 16.83 9.34
C GLY A 600 -26.31 17.47 9.56
N TRP A 601 -27.37 16.65 9.58
CA TRP A 601 -28.72 17.12 9.87
C TRP A 601 -28.96 17.35 11.36
N SER A 602 -28.51 16.45 12.24
CA SER A 602 -28.71 16.62 13.69
C SER A 602 -27.63 17.50 14.34
N ALA A 603 -26.41 17.50 13.79
CA ALA A 603 -25.27 18.24 14.34
C ALA A 603 -25.55 19.76 14.46
N PRO A 604 -24.85 20.50 15.35
CA PRO A 604 -24.90 21.96 15.34
C PRO A 604 -24.51 22.53 13.96
N GLY A 605 -25.25 23.55 13.50
CA GLY A 605 -25.13 24.07 12.13
C GLY A 605 -26.13 25.17 11.83
N GLY A 606 -26.09 25.70 10.61
CA GLY A 606 -27.06 26.70 10.14
C GLY A 606 -28.51 26.21 10.16
N PRO A 607 -29.49 27.11 10.01
CA PRO A 607 -30.91 26.78 10.12
C PRO A 607 -31.33 25.61 9.21
N ARG A 608 -32.22 24.76 9.75
CA ARG A 608 -32.76 23.60 9.04
C ARG A 608 -34.07 23.94 8.35
N TYR A 609 -34.22 23.42 7.14
CA TYR A 609 -35.42 23.54 6.34
C TYR A 609 -35.85 22.18 5.81
N VAL A 610 -37.14 21.89 5.89
CA VAL A 610 -37.73 20.70 5.29
C VAL A 610 -38.67 21.15 4.19
N LEU A 611 -38.36 20.77 2.96
CA LEU A 611 -39.26 20.90 1.83
C LEU A 611 -40.27 19.75 1.91
N ALA A 612 -41.47 20.10 2.36
CA ALA A 612 -42.56 19.19 2.64
C ALA A 612 -43.43 19.02 1.38
N PHE A 613 -43.61 17.77 0.98
CA PHE A 613 -44.28 17.37 -0.27
C PHE A 613 -45.67 16.81 0.03
N GLY A 614 -46.73 17.49 -0.43
CA GLY A 614 -48.11 17.06 -0.26
C GLY A 614 -48.56 16.08 -1.35
N GLU A 615 -49.61 15.31 -1.06
CA GLU A 615 -50.28 14.55 -2.11
C GLU A 615 -50.82 15.50 -3.19
N PRO A 616 -50.73 15.12 -4.48
CA PRO A 616 -51.37 15.90 -5.53
C PRO A 616 -52.87 15.97 -5.24
N ALA A 617 -53.43 17.19 -5.26
CA ALA A 617 -54.89 17.34 -5.21
C ALA A 617 -55.53 16.56 -6.38
N GLU A 618 -56.77 16.07 -6.25
CA GLU A 618 -57.44 15.32 -7.32
C GLU A 618 -57.33 16.06 -8.68
N GLY A 619 -56.45 15.58 -9.56
CA GLY A 619 -56.19 16.17 -10.89
C GLY A 619 -55.26 17.39 -10.92
N GLY A 620 -54.58 17.74 -9.82
CA GLY A 620 -53.79 18.97 -9.67
C GLY A 620 -52.28 18.75 -9.51
N ALA A 621 -51.55 19.86 -9.63
CA ALA A 621 -50.11 19.94 -9.36
C ALA A 621 -49.80 19.56 -7.91
N VAL A 622 -48.62 18.99 -7.69
CA VAL A 622 -48.07 18.74 -6.36
C VAL A 622 -48.02 20.04 -5.57
N ARG A 623 -48.50 20.01 -4.32
CA ARG A 623 -48.27 21.09 -3.36
C ARG A 623 -46.96 20.86 -2.63
N ALA A 624 -46.11 21.87 -2.57
CA ALA A 624 -44.94 21.85 -1.72
C ALA A 624 -44.89 23.12 -0.85
N ARG A 625 -44.38 22.97 0.36
CA ARG A 625 -44.13 24.06 1.30
C ARG A 625 -42.74 23.88 1.90
N LEU A 626 -42.04 24.97 2.15
CA LEU A 626 -40.81 24.94 2.93
C LEU A 626 -41.19 25.17 4.38
N ILE A 627 -40.74 24.29 5.27
CA ILE A 627 -40.94 24.41 6.71
C ILE A 627 -39.58 24.66 7.34
N ASP A 628 -39.45 25.65 8.21
CA ASP A 628 -38.23 25.84 8.99
C ASP A 628 -38.29 25.11 10.35
N GLU A 629 -37.18 25.10 11.07
CA GLU A 629 -37.10 24.43 12.38
C GLU A 629 -37.99 25.04 13.47
N LEU A 630 -38.54 26.25 13.24
CA LEU A 630 -39.54 26.89 14.12
C LEU A 630 -40.98 26.48 13.74
N GLY A 631 -41.14 25.59 12.76
CA GLY A 631 -42.44 25.14 12.25
C GLY A 631 -43.16 26.18 11.38
N ARG A 632 -42.50 27.27 10.98
CA ARG A 632 -43.08 28.26 10.08
C ARG A 632 -43.10 27.68 8.66
N SER A 633 -44.23 27.82 8.00
CA SER A 633 -44.45 27.30 6.64
C SER A 633 -44.44 28.43 5.62
N PHE A 634 -43.65 28.26 4.56
CA PHE A 634 -43.53 29.18 3.44
C PHE A 634 -44.08 28.51 2.16
N PRO A 635 -44.99 29.15 1.42
CA PRO A 635 -45.45 28.63 0.15
C PRO A 635 -44.31 28.63 -0.88
N LEU A 636 -44.28 27.62 -1.74
CA LEU A 636 -43.29 27.50 -2.80
C LEU A 636 -43.91 27.76 -4.16
N GLU A 637 -43.17 28.45 -5.02
CA GLU A 637 -43.53 28.70 -6.41
C GLU A 637 -42.38 28.25 -7.32
N LEU A 638 -42.70 27.57 -8.43
CA LEU A 638 -41.72 27.15 -9.42
C LEU A 638 -41.03 28.36 -10.04
N GLY A 639 -39.71 28.27 -10.19
CA GLY A 639 -38.85 29.31 -10.74
C GLY A 639 -38.47 30.43 -9.75
N LYS A 640 -39.02 30.45 -8.53
CA LYS A 640 -38.64 31.42 -7.50
C LYS A 640 -37.57 30.89 -6.55
N ALA A 641 -36.81 31.82 -5.98
CA ALA A 641 -35.87 31.55 -4.91
C ALA A 641 -36.58 31.01 -3.66
N LEU A 642 -35.99 29.98 -3.03
CA LEU A 642 -36.40 29.51 -1.72
C LEU A 642 -36.07 30.59 -0.67
N PRO A 643 -36.97 30.85 0.30
CA PRO A 643 -36.76 31.86 1.33
C PRO A 643 -35.79 31.35 2.43
N MET A 644 -34.52 31.19 2.06
CA MET A 644 -33.43 30.70 2.92
C MET A 644 -32.28 31.72 2.96
N PRO A 645 -31.45 31.74 4.01
CA PRO A 645 -30.29 32.64 4.09
C PRO A 645 -29.22 32.30 3.04
N GLY A 646 -28.35 33.27 2.72
CA GLY A 646 -27.26 33.14 1.75
C GLY A 646 -27.38 34.15 0.59
N GLU A 647 -26.25 34.49 -0.03
CA GLU A 647 -26.22 35.44 -1.15
C GLU A 647 -26.76 34.82 -2.45
N GLU A 648 -26.60 33.51 -2.61
CA GLU A 648 -27.01 32.78 -3.81
C GLU A 648 -28.22 31.88 -3.52
N PRO A 649 -29.40 32.21 -4.05
CA PRO A 649 -30.62 31.48 -3.71
C PRO A 649 -30.67 30.10 -4.37
N LEU A 650 -31.25 29.12 -3.67
CA LEU A 650 -31.75 27.91 -4.29
C LEU A 650 -33.04 28.22 -5.03
N VAL A 651 -33.22 27.68 -6.22
CA VAL A 651 -34.43 27.89 -7.02
C VAL A 651 -35.14 26.56 -7.20
N LEU A 652 -36.41 26.50 -6.86
CA LEU A 652 -37.24 25.33 -7.10
C LEU A 652 -37.64 25.29 -8.58
N ARG A 653 -37.22 24.29 -9.33
CA ARG A 653 -37.44 24.21 -10.78
C ARG A 653 -38.54 23.24 -11.18
N GLY A 654 -38.75 22.19 -10.40
CA GLY A 654 -39.78 21.19 -10.66
C GLY A 654 -40.22 20.46 -9.40
N LEU A 655 -41.48 20.03 -9.41
CA LEU A 655 -42.08 19.15 -8.43
C LEU A 655 -42.81 18.05 -9.18
N PHE A 656 -42.45 16.80 -8.90
CA PHE A 656 -42.95 15.63 -9.61
C PHE A 656 -43.60 14.70 -8.61
N ALA A 657 -44.87 14.34 -8.78
CA ALA A 657 -45.53 13.44 -7.84
C ALA A 657 -44.95 12.03 -7.94
N ARG A 658 -44.63 11.65 -9.19
CA ARG A 658 -44.07 10.35 -9.55
C ARG A 658 -42.98 10.54 -10.61
N GLY A 659 -41.93 11.26 -10.25
CA GLY A 659 -40.76 11.45 -11.11
C GLY A 659 -39.95 10.15 -11.25
N ALA A 660 -39.53 9.84 -12.46
CA ALA A 660 -38.46 8.89 -12.75
C ALA A 660 -37.26 9.66 -13.29
N LEU A 661 -36.09 9.43 -12.70
CA LEU A 661 -34.81 9.92 -13.21
C LEU A 661 -34.30 8.96 -14.28
N SER A 662 -34.10 9.45 -15.49
CA SER A 662 -33.37 8.74 -16.53
C SER A 662 -31.99 9.40 -16.67
N PRO A 663 -30.90 8.74 -16.25
CA PRO A 663 -29.54 9.25 -16.42
C PRO A 663 -29.29 9.56 -17.90
N ASP A 664 -28.81 10.77 -18.21
CA ASP A 664 -28.38 11.13 -19.56
C ASP A 664 -26.86 11.01 -19.63
N LEU A 665 -26.41 9.78 -19.90
CA LEU A 665 -25.01 9.40 -19.96
C LEU A 665 -24.55 9.38 -21.42
N ARG A 666 -23.58 10.24 -21.74
CA ARG A 666 -22.91 10.22 -23.04
C ARG A 666 -21.53 9.58 -22.89
N VAL A 667 -21.39 8.38 -23.43
CA VAL A 667 -20.09 7.73 -23.59
C VAL A 667 -19.23 8.60 -24.48
N LEU A 668 -18.04 8.93 -23.99
CA LEU A 668 -17.00 9.55 -24.79
C LEU A 668 -16.16 8.41 -25.40
N PRO A 669 -15.79 8.49 -26.69
CA PRO A 669 -14.94 7.47 -27.28
C PRO A 669 -13.55 7.50 -26.63
N ASP A 670 -13.02 6.32 -26.32
CA ASP A 670 -11.63 6.17 -25.94
C ASP A 670 -10.78 6.46 -27.18
N GLU A 671 -10.08 7.60 -27.20
CA GLU A 671 -9.17 7.98 -28.29
C GLU A 671 -7.73 7.97 -27.78
N PRO A 672 -7.09 6.78 -27.65
CA PRO A 672 -5.71 6.71 -27.22
C PRO A 672 -4.84 7.52 -28.17
N ARG A 673 -3.92 8.31 -27.62
CA ARG A 673 -2.99 9.10 -28.44
C ARG A 673 -2.14 8.18 -29.31
N ALA A 674 -1.73 8.70 -30.48
CA ALA A 674 -0.92 7.94 -31.44
C ALA A 674 0.45 7.49 -30.88
N ASP A 675 0.95 8.11 -29.80
CA ASP A 675 2.17 7.75 -29.10
C ASP A 675 1.97 6.64 -28.04
N GLY A 676 0.76 6.11 -27.91
CA GLY A 676 0.36 5.13 -26.90
C GLY A 676 0.30 5.73 -25.49
N TRP A 677 0.22 7.06 -25.38
CA TRP A 677 -0.15 7.74 -24.15
C TRP A 677 -1.65 7.57 -23.88
N ASP A 678 -1.96 7.37 -22.61
CA ASP A 678 -3.29 7.04 -22.10
C ASP A 678 -3.72 8.20 -21.19
N ASP A 679 -4.19 9.29 -21.81
CA ASP A 679 -4.71 10.47 -21.07
C ASP A 679 -5.86 10.05 -20.14
N ASP A 680 -6.63 9.07 -20.59
CA ASP A 680 -7.79 8.49 -19.93
C ASP A 680 -7.45 7.87 -18.58
N PHE A 681 -6.22 7.38 -18.40
CA PHE A 681 -5.74 6.86 -17.13
C PHE A 681 -5.65 7.91 -16.03
N TYR A 682 -5.32 9.14 -16.39
CA TYR A 682 -5.12 10.25 -15.45
C TYR A 682 -6.37 11.10 -15.26
N SER A 683 -7.43 10.80 -16.02
CA SER A 683 -8.70 11.48 -15.93
C SER A 683 -9.44 11.09 -14.65
N THR A 684 -10.04 12.10 -14.01
CA THR A 684 -10.96 11.92 -12.88
C THR A 684 -12.41 11.81 -13.35
N ALA A 685 -12.66 11.68 -14.66
CA ALA A 685 -14.01 11.54 -15.18
C ALA A 685 -14.64 10.22 -14.73
N PRO A 686 -15.97 10.21 -14.47
CA PRO A 686 -16.66 9.00 -14.06
C PRO A 686 -16.61 7.93 -15.15
N ARG A 687 -16.51 6.68 -14.72
CA ARG A 687 -16.55 5.51 -15.61
C ARG A 687 -17.98 5.04 -15.78
N GLY A 688 -18.28 4.46 -16.93
CA GLY A 688 -19.60 3.97 -17.30
C GLY A 688 -19.73 2.46 -17.31
N ILE A 689 -20.95 1.98 -17.14
CA ILE A 689 -21.33 0.59 -17.39
C ILE A 689 -22.63 0.54 -18.20
N GLU A 690 -22.68 -0.36 -19.17
CA GLU A 690 -23.92 -0.81 -19.81
C GLU A 690 -24.21 -2.23 -19.35
N LEU A 691 -25.31 -2.38 -18.62
CA LEU A 691 -25.73 -3.62 -17.99
C LEU A 691 -27.04 -4.11 -18.62
N GLU A 692 -27.16 -5.41 -18.88
CA GLU A 692 -28.43 -6.08 -19.12
C GLU A 692 -28.89 -6.74 -17.81
N VAL A 693 -30.03 -6.28 -17.30
CA VAL A 693 -30.71 -6.86 -16.14
C VAL A 693 -31.76 -7.82 -16.65
N ILE A 694 -31.57 -9.12 -16.39
CA ILE A 694 -32.45 -10.20 -16.82
C ILE A 694 -33.16 -10.75 -15.59
N ARG A 695 -34.48 -10.55 -15.50
CA ARG A 695 -35.34 -11.14 -14.47
C ARG A 695 -35.96 -12.42 -14.99
N ASP A 696 -36.08 -13.41 -14.11
CA ASP A 696 -36.56 -14.76 -14.39
C ASP A 696 -35.92 -15.40 -15.63
N PRO A 697 -34.57 -15.42 -15.71
CA PRO A 697 -33.86 -15.95 -16.85
C PRO A 697 -34.27 -17.39 -17.15
N ASP A 698 -34.30 -17.72 -18.43
CA ASP A 698 -34.58 -19.07 -18.94
C ASP A 698 -36.02 -19.54 -18.66
N THR A 699 -36.97 -18.62 -18.49
CA THR A 699 -38.41 -18.92 -18.31
C THR A 699 -39.31 -18.12 -19.26
N PRO A 700 -40.59 -18.52 -19.43
CA PRO A 700 -41.55 -17.72 -20.17
C PRO A 700 -41.83 -16.32 -19.57
N GLN A 701 -41.40 -16.05 -18.32
CA GLN A 701 -41.56 -14.76 -17.65
C GLN A 701 -40.32 -13.87 -17.78
N GLU A 702 -39.30 -14.29 -18.56
CA GLU A 702 -38.05 -13.56 -18.71
C GLU A 702 -38.29 -12.11 -19.17
N ARG A 703 -37.73 -11.16 -18.42
CA ARG A 703 -37.74 -9.73 -18.75
C ARG A 703 -36.32 -9.22 -18.81
N ARG A 704 -35.97 -8.55 -19.92
CA ARG A 704 -34.65 -7.93 -20.12
C ARG A 704 -34.77 -6.42 -20.12
N GLU A 705 -33.86 -5.77 -19.41
CA GLU A 705 -33.78 -4.33 -19.34
C GLU A 705 -32.32 -3.88 -19.49
N SER A 706 -32.09 -2.87 -20.32
CA SER A 706 -30.76 -2.28 -20.47
C SER A 706 -30.64 -1.07 -19.56
N VAL A 707 -29.62 -1.10 -18.71
CA VAL A 707 -29.35 -0.09 -17.69
C VAL A 707 -27.99 0.53 -17.95
N ARG A 708 -27.91 1.85 -17.85
CA ARG A 708 -26.65 2.59 -17.93
C ARG A 708 -26.40 3.29 -16.62
N MET A 709 -25.20 3.12 -16.07
CA MET A 709 -24.79 3.71 -14.80
C MET A 709 -23.39 4.31 -14.95
N ALA A 710 -23.02 5.21 -14.04
CA ALA A 710 -21.67 5.77 -13.94
C ALA A 710 -21.15 5.69 -12.51
N THR A 711 -19.84 5.69 -12.27
CA THR A 711 -19.25 5.48 -10.93
C THR A 711 -19.48 6.61 -9.92
N THR A 712 -20.20 7.67 -10.30
CA THR A 712 -20.44 8.85 -9.46
C THR A 712 -21.88 8.95 -8.96
N GLU A 713 -22.02 9.50 -7.75
CA GLU A 713 -23.31 9.78 -7.12
C GLU A 713 -24.10 10.90 -7.80
N GLU A 714 -23.46 11.66 -8.69
CA GLU A 714 -24.09 12.77 -9.38
C GLU A 714 -25.36 12.35 -10.11
N ASN A 715 -26.45 13.07 -9.83
CA ASN A 715 -27.76 12.81 -10.40
C ASN A 715 -28.27 11.37 -10.18
N GLY A 716 -27.71 10.65 -9.20
CA GLY A 716 -28.01 9.24 -8.96
C GLY A 716 -27.50 8.32 -10.07
N SER A 717 -26.49 8.74 -10.84
CA SER A 717 -26.00 7.99 -12.01
C SER A 717 -25.37 6.65 -11.63
N ASN A 718 -24.89 6.50 -10.39
CA ASN A 718 -24.37 5.25 -9.86
C ASN A 718 -25.42 4.30 -9.30
N VAL A 719 -26.70 4.68 -9.21
CA VAL A 719 -27.75 3.83 -8.63
C VAL A 719 -28.85 3.55 -9.64
N TRP A 720 -29.29 2.29 -9.68
CA TRP A 720 -30.49 1.89 -10.39
C TRP A 720 -31.34 1.01 -9.48
N ALA A 721 -32.63 1.34 -9.33
CA ALA A 721 -33.57 0.55 -8.54
C ALA A 721 -34.46 -0.27 -9.48
N SER A 722 -34.72 -1.53 -9.13
CA SER A 722 -35.60 -2.38 -9.91
C SER A 722 -37.03 -1.81 -9.94
N PRO A 723 -37.76 -1.90 -11.07
CA PRO A 723 -39.14 -1.41 -11.17
C PRO A 723 -40.11 -1.95 -10.11
N ASP A 724 -39.85 -3.16 -9.61
CA ASP A 724 -40.63 -3.85 -8.57
C ASP A 724 -40.18 -3.51 -7.13
N GLY A 725 -39.08 -2.77 -6.96
CA GLY A 725 -38.51 -2.43 -5.66
C GLY A 725 -37.88 -3.61 -4.90
N HIS A 726 -37.71 -4.77 -5.55
CA HIS A 726 -37.11 -5.94 -4.93
C HIS A 726 -35.60 -5.76 -4.68
N PHE A 727 -34.89 -5.06 -5.56
CA PHE A 727 -33.46 -4.82 -5.41
C PHE A 727 -33.01 -3.48 -6.01
N ALA A 728 -31.81 -3.05 -5.64
CA ALA A 728 -31.11 -1.92 -6.25
C ALA A 728 -29.67 -2.32 -6.60
N LEU A 729 -29.15 -1.69 -7.64
CA LEU A 729 -27.78 -1.81 -8.10
C LEU A 729 -27.05 -0.52 -7.78
N LEU A 730 -25.82 -0.64 -7.30
CA LEU A 730 -24.92 0.48 -7.08
C LEU A 730 -23.60 0.20 -7.81
N PHE A 731 -23.17 1.11 -8.67
CA PHE A 731 -21.95 0.98 -9.47
C PHE A 731 -20.85 1.90 -8.93
N VAL A 732 -19.74 1.31 -8.49
CA VAL A 732 -18.69 2.02 -7.73
C VAL A 732 -17.29 1.62 -8.17
N GLU A 733 -16.34 2.51 -7.89
CA GLU A 733 -14.91 2.19 -7.89
C GLU A 733 -14.54 1.59 -6.53
N ASN A 734 -14.12 0.34 -6.52
CA ASN A 734 -13.80 -0.39 -5.30
C ASN A 734 -12.39 -0.05 -4.81
N SER A 735 -12.28 1.10 -4.14
CA SER A 735 -11.05 1.61 -3.54
C SER A 735 -10.59 0.86 -2.27
N GLU A 736 -11.42 -0.06 -1.76
CA GLU A 736 -11.09 -0.91 -0.59
C GLU A 736 -10.17 -2.07 -0.95
N MET A 737 -10.08 -2.42 -2.24
CA MET A 737 -9.13 -3.42 -2.73
C MET A 737 -7.84 -2.74 -3.20
N MET A 738 -6.77 -3.53 -3.32
CA MET A 738 -5.58 -3.03 -4.01
C MET A 738 -5.96 -2.57 -5.42
N PRO A 739 -5.57 -1.34 -5.82
CA PRO A 739 -5.88 -0.83 -7.14
C PRO A 739 -5.33 -1.77 -8.22
N PHE A 740 -6.01 -1.81 -9.36
CA PHE A 740 -5.54 -2.57 -10.51
C PHE A 740 -4.19 -2.04 -11.00
N GLU A 741 -4.07 -0.70 -11.05
CA GLU A 741 -2.88 -0.03 -11.51
C GLU A 741 -2.80 1.39 -10.94
N TRP A 742 -1.58 1.87 -10.73
CA TRP A 742 -1.27 3.27 -10.46
C TRP A 742 -0.10 3.71 -11.34
N ARG A 743 -0.13 4.97 -11.78
CA ARG A 743 0.90 5.55 -12.64
C ARG A 743 1.22 6.96 -12.18
N SER A 744 2.49 7.33 -12.26
CA SER A 744 2.95 8.69 -11.95
C SER A 744 3.81 9.22 -13.07
N VAL A 745 3.68 10.50 -13.41
CA VAL A 745 4.55 11.19 -14.36
C VAL A 745 5.46 12.14 -13.62
N LEU A 746 6.76 12.02 -13.84
CA LEU A 746 7.77 12.80 -13.13
C LEU A 746 8.44 13.82 -14.05
N SER A 747 8.56 15.07 -13.61
CA SER A 747 9.45 16.06 -14.22
C SER A 747 10.75 16.15 -13.45
N VAL A 748 11.86 16.25 -14.16
CA VAL A 748 13.17 16.57 -13.57
C VAL A 748 13.42 18.06 -13.71
N LEU A 749 13.83 18.70 -12.61
CA LEU A 749 14.24 20.09 -12.58
C LEU A 749 15.70 20.19 -12.17
N GLU A 750 16.48 20.91 -12.96
CA GLU A 750 17.86 21.26 -12.66
C GLU A 750 18.00 22.74 -12.38
N ARG A 751 19.13 23.17 -11.82
CA ARG A 751 19.46 24.58 -11.64
C ARG A 751 20.39 25.05 -12.74
N ASP A 752 20.06 26.18 -13.37
CA ASP A 752 20.94 26.83 -14.34
C ASP A 752 22.19 27.44 -13.66
N GLY A 753 23.08 28.07 -14.44
CA GLY A 753 24.27 28.75 -13.90
C GLY A 753 23.98 29.90 -12.94
N GLU A 754 22.75 30.40 -12.91
CA GLU A 754 22.26 31.45 -12.00
C GLU A 754 21.47 30.86 -10.80
N GLY A 755 21.35 29.52 -10.72
CA GLY A 755 20.65 28.82 -9.65
C GLY A 755 19.14 28.70 -9.84
N ARG A 756 18.58 29.16 -10.97
CA ARG A 756 17.14 29.11 -11.26
C ARG A 756 16.73 27.70 -11.70
N PRO A 757 15.62 27.15 -11.18
CA PRO A 757 15.14 25.84 -11.61
C PRO A 757 14.62 25.91 -13.06
N TYR A 758 15.01 24.95 -13.89
CA TYR A 758 14.46 24.74 -15.23
C TYR A 758 14.11 23.26 -15.41
N VAL A 759 13.02 22.97 -16.12
CA VAL A 759 12.60 21.59 -16.41
C VAL A 759 13.52 21.03 -17.50
N VAL A 760 14.10 19.86 -17.25
CA VAL A 760 14.90 19.15 -18.24
C VAL A 760 13.97 18.45 -19.23
N ASP A 761 14.15 18.72 -20.52
CA ASP A 761 13.41 18.01 -21.57
C ASP A 761 13.95 16.58 -21.72
N LEU A 762 13.18 15.60 -21.22
CA LEU A 762 13.47 14.17 -21.34
C LEU A 762 12.57 13.50 -22.41
N GLY A 763 11.89 14.31 -23.21
CA GLY A 763 10.92 13.87 -24.21
C GLY A 763 9.50 13.67 -23.65
N PRO A 764 8.67 12.85 -24.33
CA PRO A 764 7.25 12.72 -24.02
C PRO A 764 7.00 12.13 -22.63
N GLU A 765 5.82 12.42 -22.06
CA GLU A 765 5.38 11.99 -20.72
C GLU A 765 5.56 10.49 -20.48
N ARG A 766 5.28 9.67 -21.50
CA ARG A 766 5.48 8.21 -21.46
C ARG A 766 6.89 7.76 -21.04
N LYS A 767 7.93 8.54 -21.36
CA LYS A 767 9.32 8.20 -20.96
C LYS A 767 9.63 8.56 -19.51
N ARG A 768 8.78 9.39 -18.91
CA ARG A 768 8.91 9.88 -17.53
C ARG A 768 7.83 9.31 -16.62
N GLU A 769 7.03 8.39 -17.15
CA GLU A 769 6.01 7.66 -16.42
C GLU A 769 6.64 6.49 -15.66
N ILE A 770 6.18 6.29 -14.43
CA ILE A 770 6.52 5.13 -13.62
C ILE A 770 5.26 4.33 -13.30
N ARG A 771 5.41 3.01 -13.26
CA ARG A 771 4.35 2.04 -12.97
C ARG A 771 4.91 0.95 -12.04
N VAL A 772 4.07 0.00 -11.64
CA VAL A 772 4.57 -1.19 -10.95
C VAL A 772 5.51 -1.94 -11.89
N ASN A 773 6.77 -2.11 -11.48
CA ASN A 773 7.89 -2.72 -12.23
C ASN A 773 8.49 -1.89 -13.39
N ASP A 774 7.91 -0.75 -13.75
CA ASP A 774 8.49 0.15 -14.74
C ASP A 774 9.12 1.36 -14.06
N TYR A 775 10.43 1.49 -14.23
CA TYR A 775 11.25 2.50 -13.56
C TYR A 775 11.64 3.65 -14.49
N PHE A 776 11.64 4.86 -13.94
CA PHE A 776 12.20 6.04 -14.56
C PHE A 776 13.66 6.18 -14.10
N GLU A 777 14.61 6.27 -15.04
CA GLU A 777 16.03 6.43 -14.73
C GLU A 777 16.52 7.85 -15.04
N TYR A 778 17.23 8.45 -14.08
CA TYR A 778 17.88 9.74 -14.31
C TYR A 778 19.17 9.87 -13.50
N ARG A 779 20.29 10.18 -14.16
CA ARG A 779 21.63 10.34 -13.54
C ARG A 779 22.04 9.19 -12.57
N GLY A 780 21.66 7.95 -12.91
CA GLY A 780 21.95 6.76 -12.10
C GLY A 780 20.97 6.50 -10.94
N TYR A 781 20.01 7.40 -10.73
CA TYR A 781 18.86 7.17 -9.86
C TYR A 781 17.78 6.42 -10.63
N ARG A 782 17.08 5.53 -9.93
CA ARG A 782 15.88 4.82 -10.38
C ARG A 782 14.72 5.22 -9.50
N PHE A 783 13.62 5.53 -10.14
CA PHE A 783 12.36 5.91 -9.51
C PHE A 783 11.31 4.87 -9.86
N PHE A 784 10.62 4.35 -8.87
CA PHE A 784 9.52 3.40 -9.08
C PHE A 784 8.42 3.63 -8.07
N GLN A 785 7.21 3.22 -8.42
CA GLN A 785 6.07 3.35 -7.53
C GLN A 785 6.22 2.40 -6.33
N THR A 786 6.19 2.93 -5.11
CA THR A 786 6.28 2.11 -3.88
C THR A 786 4.96 2.06 -3.13
N ASN A 787 4.27 3.18 -3.00
CA ASN A 787 2.92 3.20 -2.43
C ASN A 787 2.07 4.32 -3.05
N ALA A 788 0.76 4.22 -2.86
CA ALA A 788 -0.16 5.33 -3.00
C ALA A 788 -1.24 5.20 -1.93
N ASP A 789 -1.98 6.29 -1.69
CA ASP A 789 -2.98 6.35 -0.63
C ASP A 789 -4.33 6.73 -1.23
N ALA A 790 -5.36 5.89 -1.00
CA ALA A 790 -6.71 6.14 -1.53
C ALA A 790 -7.30 7.47 -1.04
N ARG A 791 -6.88 7.94 0.14
CA ARG A 791 -7.35 9.19 0.75
C ARG A 791 -6.81 10.43 0.06
N PHE A 792 -5.64 10.28 -0.55
CA PHE A 792 -4.91 11.36 -1.18
C PHE A 792 -4.77 10.96 -2.65
N PRO A 793 -5.83 11.12 -3.46
CA PRO A 793 -5.80 10.75 -4.88
C PRO A 793 -4.80 11.55 -5.69
N THR A 794 -4.10 12.50 -5.06
CA THR A 794 -2.99 13.30 -5.59
C THR A 794 -1.61 12.83 -5.11
N TYR A 795 -1.55 11.89 -4.16
CA TYR A 795 -0.32 11.45 -3.50
C TYR A 795 0.28 10.21 -4.16
N SER A 796 1.60 10.22 -4.28
CA SER A 796 2.39 9.15 -4.84
C SER A 796 3.69 8.98 -4.05
N GLY A 797 3.93 7.78 -3.50
CA GLY A 797 5.20 7.45 -2.85
C GLY A 797 6.17 6.81 -3.84
N ILE A 798 7.24 7.54 -4.13
CA ILE A 798 8.23 7.18 -5.14
C ILE A 798 9.44 6.58 -4.44
N GLY A 799 9.70 5.29 -4.68
CA GLY A 799 10.93 4.65 -4.28
C GLY A 799 12.09 5.25 -5.05
N VAL A 800 13.12 5.70 -4.32
CA VAL A 800 14.35 6.28 -4.89
C VAL A 800 15.47 5.29 -4.66
N VAL A 801 16.17 4.87 -5.72
CA VAL A 801 17.34 3.99 -5.61
C VAL A 801 18.46 4.54 -6.49
N TYR A 802 19.57 4.91 -5.87
CA TYR A 802 20.84 5.16 -6.54
C TYR A 802 21.77 3.98 -6.29
N ASP A 803 21.98 3.12 -7.29
CA ASP A 803 22.85 1.95 -7.13
C ASP A 803 23.69 1.69 -8.39
N PRO A 804 24.93 2.22 -8.44
CA PRO A 804 25.82 2.00 -9.57
C PRO A 804 26.34 0.56 -9.65
N GLY A 805 26.13 -0.28 -8.62
CA GLY A 805 26.57 -1.67 -8.58
C GLY A 805 25.64 -2.64 -9.34
N ILE A 806 24.35 -2.34 -9.46
CA ILE A 806 23.38 -3.23 -10.12
C ILE A 806 23.80 -3.62 -11.56
N PRO A 807 24.20 -2.68 -12.44
CA PRO A 807 24.66 -3.05 -13.78
C PRO A 807 25.82 -4.05 -13.78
N TRP A 808 26.74 -3.94 -12.82
CA TRP A 808 27.86 -4.87 -12.66
C TRP A 808 27.39 -6.24 -12.15
N VAL A 809 26.49 -6.27 -11.17
CA VAL A 809 25.89 -7.52 -10.68
C VAL A 809 25.22 -8.28 -11.83
N LEU A 810 24.36 -7.60 -12.60
CA LEU A 810 23.67 -8.19 -13.75
C LEU A 810 24.65 -8.63 -14.84
N GLY A 811 25.64 -7.79 -15.17
CA GLY A 811 26.70 -8.14 -16.12
C GLY A 811 27.49 -9.38 -15.69
N GLY A 812 27.80 -9.49 -14.39
CA GLY A 812 28.43 -10.66 -13.80
C GLY A 812 27.57 -11.92 -13.90
N MET A 813 26.27 -11.81 -13.61
CA MET A 813 25.31 -12.90 -13.74
C MET A 813 25.21 -13.42 -15.18
N TYR A 814 25.02 -12.53 -16.16
CA TYR A 814 24.99 -12.92 -17.58
C TYR A 814 26.32 -13.54 -18.03
N THR A 815 27.44 -13.03 -17.52
CA THR A 815 28.77 -13.59 -17.78
C THR A 815 28.89 -15.01 -17.21
N ILE A 816 28.41 -15.27 -15.99
CA ILE A 816 28.37 -16.62 -15.41
C ILE A 816 27.53 -17.56 -16.28
N ILE A 817 26.33 -17.15 -16.70
CA ILE A 817 25.44 -17.94 -17.56
C ILE A 817 26.15 -18.30 -18.86
N ALA A 818 26.75 -17.32 -19.55
CA ALA A 818 27.51 -17.55 -20.78
C ALA A 818 28.68 -18.52 -20.55
N GLY A 819 29.41 -18.37 -19.44
CA GLY A 819 30.50 -19.26 -19.05
C GLY A 819 30.04 -20.70 -18.81
N MET A 820 28.88 -20.89 -18.17
CA MET A 820 28.27 -22.20 -17.96
C MET A 820 27.85 -22.85 -19.29
N VAL A 821 27.21 -22.09 -20.20
CA VAL A 821 26.86 -22.58 -21.55
C VAL A 821 28.12 -23.04 -22.29
N ILE A 822 29.20 -22.27 -22.22
CA ILE A 822 30.48 -22.67 -22.85
C ILE A 822 31.04 -23.95 -22.20
N ALA A 823 31.05 -24.02 -20.87
CA ALA A 823 31.65 -25.13 -20.14
C ALA A 823 30.89 -26.45 -20.31
N TYR A 824 29.55 -26.40 -20.28
CA TYR A 824 28.69 -27.59 -20.17
C TYR A 824 27.93 -27.92 -21.45
N ILE A 825 27.78 -26.99 -22.39
CA ILE A 825 27.08 -27.23 -23.66
C ILE A 825 28.06 -27.19 -24.83
N LEU A 826 28.72 -26.06 -25.07
CA LEU A 826 29.57 -25.89 -26.26
C LEU A 826 30.83 -26.75 -26.21
N ARG A 827 31.52 -26.80 -25.06
CA ARG A 827 32.75 -27.59 -24.93
C ARG A 827 32.53 -29.08 -25.23
N PRO A 828 31.54 -29.79 -24.65
CA PRO A 828 31.27 -31.17 -25.01
C PRO A 828 31.01 -31.38 -26.51
N ILE A 829 30.25 -30.49 -27.16
CA ILE A 829 29.93 -30.56 -28.59
C ILE A 829 31.20 -30.40 -29.46
N VAL A 830 32.05 -29.42 -29.13
CA VAL A 830 33.28 -29.18 -29.89
C VAL A 830 34.27 -30.33 -29.73
N LEU A 831 34.37 -30.89 -28.52
CA LEU A 831 35.28 -32.02 -28.25
C LEU A 831 34.77 -33.32 -28.87
N SER A 832 33.46 -33.57 -28.90
CA SER A 832 32.90 -34.75 -29.55
C SER A 832 33.10 -34.72 -31.07
N ARG A 833 32.91 -33.56 -31.72
CA ARG A 833 33.18 -33.41 -33.16
C ARG A 833 34.64 -33.66 -33.53
N ARG A 834 35.58 -33.12 -32.75
CA ARG A 834 37.03 -33.35 -32.95
C ARG A 834 37.44 -34.82 -32.76
N SER A 835 36.70 -35.58 -31.96
CA SER A 835 36.94 -37.02 -31.81
C SER A 835 36.39 -37.87 -32.95
N GLN A 836 35.54 -37.30 -33.83
CA GLN A 836 34.90 -37.97 -34.95
C GLN A 836 35.55 -37.67 -36.31
N GLU A 837 36.43 -36.68 -36.41
CA GLU A 837 37.25 -36.46 -37.61
C GLU A 837 38.34 -37.55 -37.68
N PRO A 838 38.34 -38.44 -38.70
CA PRO A 838 39.39 -39.44 -38.85
C PRO A 838 40.70 -38.76 -39.19
N THR A 839 41.74 -39.02 -38.38
CA THR A 839 43.13 -38.59 -38.58
C THR A 839 43.74 -39.11 -39.87
#